data_AF-I4N725-F1
#
_entry.id   AF-I4N725-F1
#
_cell.length_a   1.000
_cell.length_b   1.000
_cell.length_c   1.000
_cell.angle_alpha   90.00
_cell.angle_beta   90.00
_cell.angle_gamma   90.00
#
_symmetry.space_group_name_H-M   'P 1'
#
loop_
_entity.id
_entity.type
_entity.pdbx_description
1 polymer ?
#
loop_
_entity_poly.entity_id
_entity_poly.type
_entity_poly.pdbx_seq_one_letter_code
_entity_poly.pdbx_strand_id
1 'polypeptide(L)'
;MLDTATHPSRFHLTLQGVDQDFRVLGFSGTEGVSQLYHFEVEVVSDRPDLNPAEFLQCPAYLDIDGGGFHGVIRAFKAGERGTRLHHYHLTLVPQLDNLRHRVNQRIFQGQSVQQIITQVLKEHGLLADRVGFELSPVAYAPRDYCTQYGESDLYFIQRLCEEEGWHFRFQHSPGQHVLVFGDSQSFFPRLEQPVRFVADSGMAAEEVVVSRFTALAQTLPVRVTQRGYDFEHPSFIPEYEARPAPTGSAIPLNELEVFSFPQPLPTAQAGKRHVARALERQRFEAYRAEGSSDVSRLLSGCLMTLHDHPRGDFNGQWLLYEVVHEGRQPQALEEHGSVAVEQDGALTQGYRNRFKVSPWDVFFRPALAHPKPVVPLTQTAQVCGPATEEIHCDAHGRVRVRFCWDRSASPDEHSSCWIRVASAWAGNRYGAMVIPRIGMEVLVTFLHGDPDQPLITGCLPNGKNHVPYELPANKTRSVFKSLSSPGGGGSNELQIEDRKGAERIYIHAQRNLEQVVGNDQARQVGRDDRVLIGGNRYQQVQGELHVSVVGARKTELQADDYLRVTGSQHIHLGGHGVLHSDQDLSLQAGSHLVLSASSSLTLRVGGQFLMITDAGITSSVPIDQGGAPTAGAALLQGLPQRPGETAQEAAGRLMALRPPVVSVAPSPEERTPVVCEACLQRAKAHAELSIAR
;
A
#
# COMPACT_ATOMS: atom_id res chain seq x y z
N MET A 1 44.53 21.59 -70.14
CA MET A 1 43.66 21.98 -69.00
C MET A 1 42.71 20.83 -68.79
N LEU A 2 43.01 19.96 -67.83
CA LEU A 2 42.11 18.91 -67.38
C LEU A 2 41.29 19.53 -66.24
N ASP A 3 39.98 19.62 -66.43
CA ASP A 3 39.04 20.01 -65.39
C ASP A 3 39.24 19.09 -64.18
N THR A 4 39.72 19.66 -63.08
CA THR A 4 39.65 19.06 -61.76
C THR A 4 38.18 19.04 -61.37
N ALA A 5 37.50 17.92 -61.62
CA ALA A 5 36.21 17.63 -61.04
C ALA A 5 36.37 17.58 -59.52
N THR A 6 36.15 18.71 -58.85
CA THR A 6 35.95 18.76 -57.41
C THR A 6 34.68 17.99 -57.12
N HIS A 7 34.81 16.73 -56.70
CA HIS A 7 33.68 15.99 -56.15
C HIS A 7 33.12 16.78 -54.97
N PRO A 8 31.81 17.14 -54.97
CA PRO A 8 31.23 17.90 -53.87
C PRO A 8 31.33 17.09 -52.57
N SER A 9 31.66 17.77 -51.47
CA SER A 9 31.62 17.18 -50.13
C SER A 9 30.22 16.64 -49.84
N ARG A 10 30.11 15.39 -49.42
CA ARG A 10 28.85 14.68 -49.14
C ARG A 10 28.44 14.73 -47.67
N PHE A 11 29.39 15.02 -46.77
CA PHE A 11 29.16 15.09 -45.34
C PHE A 11 29.46 16.49 -44.81
N HIS A 12 28.51 17.05 -44.07
CA HIS A 12 28.60 18.39 -43.52
C HIS A 12 28.22 18.39 -42.04
N LEU A 13 28.90 19.22 -41.25
CA LEU A 13 28.55 19.44 -39.85
C LEU A 13 28.26 20.92 -39.64
N THR A 14 27.05 21.21 -39.16
CA THR A 14 26.63 22.57 -38.82
C THR A 14 26.48 22.71 -37.32
N LEU A 15 27.12 23.71 -36.71
CA LEU A 15 26.97 24.04 -35.30
C LEU A 15 26.06 25.27 -35.15
N GLN A 16 25.14 25.23 -34.19
CA GLN A 16 24.29 26.37 -33.88
C GLN A 16 24.93 27.27 -32.82
N GLY A 17 25.10 28.55 -33.13
CA GLY A 17 25.61 29.54 -32.16
C GLY A 17 27.14 29.59 -32.03
N VAL A 18 27.87 28.81 -32.82
CA VAL A 18 29.33 28.87 -32.92
C VAL A 18 29.72 29.09 -34.37
N ASP A 19 30.51 30.14 -34.64
CA ASP A 19 31.01 30.48 -35.98
C ASP A 19 32.19 29.58 -36.37
N GLN A 20 31.91 28.28 -36.36
CA GLN A 20 32.64 27.04 -36.63
C GLN A 20 32.69 26.48 -38.05
N ASP A 21 33.68 26.70 -38.92
CA ASP A 21 33.74 25.94 -40.19
C ASP A 21 34.56 24.65 -40.02
N PHE A 22 33.85 23.56 -39.70
CA PHE A 22 34.43 22.22 -39.56
C PHE A 22 34.24 21.43 -40.84
N ARG A 23 35.31 20.79 -41.33
CA ARG A 23 35.23 19.85 -42.44
C ARG A 23 35.17 18.43 -41.91
N VAL A 24 34.15 17.67 -42.29
CA VAL A 24 33.98 16.28 -41.83
C VAL A 24 34.95 15.36 -42.57
N LEU A 25 35.84 14.70 -41.82
CA LEU A 25 36.76 13.69 -42.35
C LEU A 25 36.12 12.29 -42.35
N GLY A 26 35.34 12.01 -41.31
CA GLY A 26 34.61 10.76 -41.19
C GLY A 26 33.75 10.71 -39.95
N PHE A 27 32.91 9.70 -39.86
CA PHE A 27 32.10 9.45 -38.69
C PHE A 27 31.79 7.97 -38.54
N SER A 28 31.53 7.57 -37.31
CA SER A 28 30.87 6.31 -36.99
C SER A 28 29.75 6.59 -36.01
N GLY A 29 28.56 6.08 -36.28
CA GLY A 29 27.44 6.28 -35.38
C GLY A 29 26.49 5.11 -35.34
N THR A 30 25.76 4.99 -34.24
CA THR A 30 24.72 3.99 -34.05
C THR A 30 23.45 4.67 -33.64
N GLU A 31 22.34 4.24 -34.20
CA GLU A 31 20.99 4.60 -33.78
C GLU A 31 20.11 3.35 -33.67
N GLY A 32 19.05 3.43 -32.87
CA GLY A 32 18.13 2.32 -32.70
C GLY A 32 16.83 2.74 -32.03
N VAL A 33 15.78 1.95 -32.29
CA VAL A 33 14.49 2.12 -31.64
C VAL A 33 14.65 1.83 -30.15
N SER A 34 14.22 2.78 -29.32
CA SER A 34 14.39 2.77 -27.86
C SER A 34 15.86 2.81 -27.39
N GLN A 35 16.76 3.30 -28.23
CA GLN A 35 18.17 3.54 -27.90
C GLN A 35 18.50 5.02 -28.13
N LEU A 36 19.49 5.55 -27.41
CA LEU A 36 20.02 6.87 -27.70
C LEU A 36 20.99 6.76 -28.88
N TYR A 37 20.77 7.56 -29.93
CA TYR A 37 21.75 7.62 -31.01
C TYR A 37 23.06 8.25 -30.52
N HIS A 38 24.15 7.82 -31.11
CA HIS A 38 25.48 8.24 -30.74
C HIS A 38 26.37 8.27 -31.98
N PHE A 39 26.92 9.44 -32.31
CA PHE A 39 27.84 9.61 -33.43
C PHE A 39 29.17 10.16 -32.93
N GLU A 40 30.25 9.47 -33.27
CA GLU A 40 31.62 9.99 -33.20
C GLU A 40 31.95 10.59 -34.56
N VAL A 41 32.19 11.90 -34.58
CA VAL A 41 32.49 12.65 -35.81
C VAL A 41 33.92 13.15 -35.72
N GLU A 42 34.71 12.81 -36.73
CA GLU A 42 36.05 13.32 -36.94
C GLU A 42 35.97 14.52 -37.88
N VAL A 43 36.44 15.67 -37.39
CA VAL A 43 36.43 16.93 -38.12
C VAL A 43 37.81 17.57 -38.12
N VAL A 44 38.07 18.39 -39.13
CA VAL A 44 39.28 19.20 -39.22
C VAL A 44 38.96 20.68 -39.31
N SER A 45 39.84 21.51 -38.75
CA SER A 45 39.73 22.98 -38.76
C SER A 45 41.11 23.63 -38.95
N ASP A 46 41.15 24.81 -39.56
CA ASP A 46 42.37 25.62 -39.68
C ASP A 46 42.81 26.23 -38.32
N ARG A 47 41.95 26.21 -37.29
CA ARG A 47 42.28 26.75 -35.96
C ARG A 47 42.92 25.69 -35.06
N PRO A 48 44.15 25.88 -34.53
CA PRO A 48 44.86 24.91 -33.68
C PRO A 48 44.50 24.92 -32.19
N ASP A 49 43.83 25.98 -31.73
CA ASP A 49 43.67 26.34 -30.32
C ASP A 49 42.20 26.45 -29.92
N LEU A 50 41.35 25.60 -30.50
CA LEU A 50 39.95 25.48 -30.11
C LEU A 50 39.84 25.03 -28.65
N ASN A 51 39.11 25.79 -27.83
CA ASN A 51 38.80 25.43 -26.46
C ASN A 51 37.67 24.38 -26.43
N PRO A 52 37.92 23.13 -26.03
CA PRO A 52 36.89 22.08 -26.04
C PRO A 52 35.64 22.40 -25.23
N ALA A 53 35.77 23.20 -24.17
CA ALA A 53 34.65 23.53 -23.28
C ALA A 53 33.56 24.38 -23.96
N GLU A 54 33.92 25.19 -24.97
CA GLU A 54 32.98 26.06 -25.69
C GLU A 54 31.99 25.29 -26.56
N PHE A 55 32.33 24.06 -26.92
CA PHE A 55 31.51 23.22 -27.79
C PHE A 55 30.55 22.31 -27.01
N LEU A 56 30.74 22.12 -25.70
CA LEU A 56 29.89 21.24 -24.90
C LEU A 56 28.44 21.75 -24.89
N GLN A 57 27.49 20.83 -25.06
CA GLN A 57 26.05 21.10 -25.15
C GLN A 57 25.62 21.99 -26.33
N CYS A 58 26.55 22.35 -27.23
CA CYS A 58 26.22 23.06 -28.46
C CYS A 58 25.34 22.17 -29.36
N PRO A 59 24.19 22.68 -29.86
CA PRO A 59 23.40 21.96 -30.84
C PRO A 59 24.17 21.84 -32.16
N ALA A 60 24.06 20.68 -32.80
CA ALA A 60 24.77 20.37 -34.03
C ALA A 60 23.94 19.45 -34.94
N TYR A 61 24.13 19.60 -36.24
CA TYR A 61 23.51 18.78 -37.27
C TYR A 61 24.58 18.14 -38.16
N LEU A 62 24.63 16.81 -38.18
CA LEU A 62 25.45 16.04 -39.10
C LEU A 62 24.61 15.65 -40.32
N ASP A 63 24.86 16.28 -41.46
CA ASP A 63 24.25 15.97 -42.75
C ASP A 63 25.04 14.85 -43.45
N ILE A 64 24.31 13.83 -43.87
CA ILE A 64 24.78 12.65 -44.57
C ILE A 64 23.96 12.52 -45.87
N ASP A 65 24.47 13.13 -46.94
CA ASP A 65 23.90 12.97 -48.29
C ASP A 65 22.42 13.42 -48.39
N GLY A 66 22.07 14.55 -47.74
CA GLY A 66 20.75 15.20 -47.82
C GLY A 66 19.77 14.84 -46.69
N GLY A 67 20.18 13.97 -45.77
CA GLY A 67 19.48 13.65 -44.52
C GLY A 67 20.46 13.49 -43.38
N GLY A 68 20.04 13.63 -42.12
CA GLY A 68 21.04 13.75 -41.06
C GLY A 68 20.51 13.76 -39.65
N PHE A 69 21.45 13.86 -38.71
CA PHE A 69 21.21 13.71 -37.28
C PHE A 69 21.44 15.04 -36.56
N HIS A 70 20.37 15.59 -36.02
CA HIS A 70 20.44 16.72 -35.09
C HIS A 70 20.63 16.23 -33.65
N GLY A 71 21.58 16.78 -32.91
CA GLY A 71 21.86 16.46 -31.51
C GLY A 71 22.55 17.61 -30.77
N VAL A 72 23.15 17.27 -29.63
CA VAL A 72 24.04 18.15 -28.86
C VAL A 72 25.41 17.50 -28.70
N ILE A 73 26.47 18.31 -28.62
CA ILE A 73 27.83 17.82 -28.40
C ILE A 73 28.02 17.42 -26.93
N ARG A 74 28.19 16.13 -26.67
CA ARG A 74 28.47 15.60 -25.31
C ARG A 74 29.94 15.68 -24.93
N ALA A 75 30.83 15.49 -25.90
CA ALA A 75 32.26 15.50 -25.71
C ALA A 75 32.93 16.10 -26.94
N PHE A 76 34.02 16.82 -26.70
CA PHE A 76 34.86 17.40 -27.73
C PHE A 76 36.32 17.16 -27.34
N LYS A 77 37.13 16.66 -28.27
CA LYS A 77 38.53 16.28 -28.07
C LYS A 77 39.37 16.93 -29.15
N ALA A 78 40.40 17.66 -28.72
CA ALA A 78 41.49 18.07 -29.61
C ALA A 78 42.36 16.85 -29.93
N GLY A 79 42.48 16.52 -31.21
CA GLY A 79 43.31 15.46 -31.75
C GLY A 79 44.71 15.95 -32.09
N GLU A 80 45.33 15.31 -33.09
CA GLU A 80 46.66 15.66 -33.56
C GLU A 80 46.69 16.99 -34.31
N ARG A 81 47.77 17.75 -34.13
CA ARG A 81 48.02 18.97 -34.88
C ARG A 81 48.62 18.62 -36.23
N GLY A 82 47.84 18.76 -37.30
CA GLY A 82 48.38 18.73 -38.66
C GLY A 82 49.13 20.01 -39.02
N THR A 83 49.66 20.05 -40.25
CA THR A 83 50.46 21.17 -40.78
C THR A 83 49.64 22.41 -41.08
N ARG A 84 48.43 22.23 -41.63
CA ARG A 84 47.46 23.30 -41.90
C ARG A 84 46.13 23.03 -41.21
N LEU A 85 45.65 21.80 -41.31
CA LEU A 85 44.39 21.37 -40.73
C LEU A 85 44.65 20.57 -39.45
N HIS A 86 43.98 20.94 -38.36
CA HIS A 86 44.10 20.30 -37.06
C HIS A 86 42.90 19.38 -36.81
N HIS A 87 43.15 18.18 -36.28
CA HIS A 87 42.13 17.15 -36.09
C HIS A 87 41.38 17.35 -34.77
N TYR A 88 40.06 17.16 -34.82
CA TYR A 88 39.18 17.18 -33.66
C TYR A 88 38.18 16.03 -33.74
N HIS A 89 37.76 15.56 -32.58
CA HIS A 89 36.70 14.57 -32.47
C HIS A 89 35.58 15.12 -31.60
N LEU A 90 34.34 14.93 -32.03
CA LEU A 90 33.18 15.28 -31.26
C LEU A 90 32.20 14.13 -31.18
N THR A 91 31.45 14.12 -30.08
CA THR A 91 30.41 13.14 -29.83
C THR A 91 29.05 13.82 -29.88
N LEU A 92 28.25 13.47 -30.87
CA LEU A 92 26.87 13.95 -31.04
C LEU A 92 25.88 12.93 -30.45
N VAL A 93 24.98 13.42 -29.59
CA VAL A 93 23.96 12.60 -28.90
C VAL A 93 22.62 13.37 -28.80
N PRO A 94 21.50 12.71 -28.49
CA PRO A 94 20.26 13.43 -28.16
C PRO A 94 20.39 14.23 -26.87
N GLN A 95 19.58 15.30 -26.76
CA GLN A 95 19.44 16.06 -25.52
C GLN A 95 18.96 15.16 -24.37
N LEU A 96 18.25 14.07 -24.69
CA LEU A 96 17.82 13.04 -23.74
C LEU A 96 19.00 12.37 -22.99
N ASP A 97 20.21 12.33 -23.56
CA ASP A 97 21.39 11.72 -22.91
C ASP A 97 21.77 12.43 -21.59
N ASN A 98 21.49 13.73 -21.48
CA ASN A 98 21.77 14.50 -20.28
C ASN A 98 21.06 13.95 -19.03
N LEU A 99 19.90 13.29 -19.21
CA LEU A 99 19.12 12.71 -18.12
C LEU A 99 19.87 11.56 -17.41
N ARG A 100 20.94 11.01 -18.00
CA ARG A 100 21.78 10.00 -17.32
C ARG A 100 22.51 10.56 -16.10
N HIS A 101 22.68 11.87 -16.02
CA HIS A 101 23.48 12.54 -15.00
C HIS A 101 22.69 12.94 -13.75
N ARG A 102 21.35 12.94 -13.81
CA ARG A 102 20.51 13.28 -12.67
C ARG A 102 19.90 12.00 -12.08
N VAL A 103 20.34 11.65 -10.87
CA VAL A 103 19.81 10.53 -10.08
C VAL A 103 18.90 11.07 -8.98
N ASN A 104 17.76 10.43 -8.77
CA ASN A 104 16.75 10.95 -7.85
C ASN A 104 16.03 9.84 -7.05
N GLN A 105 15.36 10.28 -5.97
CA GLN A 105 14.41 9.50 -5.19
C GLN A 105 13.14 10.34 -5.03
N ARG A 106 12.05 9.92 -5.68
CA ARG A 106 10.78 10.66 -5.68
C ARG A 106 9.59 9.77 -5.99
N ILE A 107 8.42 10.25 -5.59
CA ILE A 107 7.13 9.55 -5.68
C ILE A 107 6.22 10.30 -6.66
N PHE A 108 5.53 9.54 -7.51
CA PHE A 108 4.47 10.00 -8.40
C PHE A 108 3.18 9.27 -8.01
N GLN A 109 2.08 10.01 -7.85
CA GLN A 109 0.78 9.47 -7.40
C GLN A 109 -0.35 9.94 -8.29
N GLY A 110 -1.25 9.02 -8.64
CA GLY A 110 -2.43 9.34 -9.45
C GLY A 110 -2.09 9.85 -10.85
N GLN A 111 -0.91 9.51 -11.37
CA GLN A 111 -0.43 9.95 -12.68
C GLN A 111 -0.26 8.77 -13.63
N SER A 112 -0.62 8.94 -14.90
CA SER A 112 -0.31 7.98 -15.95
C SER A 112 1.18 8.01 -16.31
N VAL A 113 1.69 6.92 -16.91
CA VAL A 113 3.09 6.85 -17.36
C VAL A 113 3.42 8.00 -18.32
N GLN A 114 2.48 8.41 -19.19
CA GLN A 114 2.64 9.56 -20.06
C GLN A 114 2.86 10.86 -19.27
N GLN A 115 2.06 11.09 -18.23
CA GLN A 115 2.16 12.28 -17.38
C GLN A 115 3.49 12.30 -16.63
N ILE A 116 3.90 11.16 -16.08
CA ILE A 116 5.18 11.00 -15.37
C ILE A 116 6.36 11.31 -16.30
N ILE A 117 6.42 10.65 -17.46
CA ILE A 117 7.50 10.88 -18.45
C ILE A 117 7.51 12.35 -18.89
N THR A 118 6.35 12.93 -19.17
CA THR A 118 6.23 14.34 -19.57
C THR A 118 6.75 15.28 -18.47
N GLN A 119 6.42 15.01 -17.20
CA GLN A 119 6.90 15.80 -16.07
C GLN A 119 8.43 15.74 -15.97
N VAL A 120 9.01 14.53 -16.04
CA VAL A 120 10.46 14.35 -15.96
C VAL A 120 11.18 15.05 -17.12
N LEU A 121 10.68 14.93 -18.35
CA LEU A 121 11.27 15.57 -19.53
C LEU A 121 11.22 17.11 -19.45
N LYS A 122 10.10 17.68 -18.98
CA LYS A 122 9.95 19.13 -18.80
C LYS A 122 10.97 19.73 -17.84
N GLU A 123 11.32 19.01 -16.77
CA GLU A 123 12.35 19.45 -15.82
C GLU A 123 13.76 19.56 -16.46
N HIS A 124 13.98 18.90 -17.60
CA HIS A 124 15.23 18.96 -18.39
C HIS A 124 15.11 19.86 -19.63
N GLY A 125 14.07 20.69 -19.71
CA GLY A 125 13.86 21.62 -20.83
C GLY A 125 13.42 20.95 -22.13
N LEU A 126 13.01 19.68 -22.10
CA LEU A 126 12.37 19.00 -23.24
C LEU A 126 10.86 19.27 -23.19
N LEU A 127 10.45 20.32 -23.91
CA LEU A 127 9.07 20.82 -23.94
C LEU A 127 8.23 20.12 -25.03
N ALA A 128 6.95 20.50 -25.12
CA ALA A 128 5.95 19.81 -25.94
C ALA A 128 6.23 19.85 -27.47
N ASP A 129 7.01 20.81 -27.95
CA ASP A 129 7.46 20.91 -29.33
C ASP A 129 8.57 19.89 -29.68
N ARG A 130 9.25 19.34 -28.66
CA ARG A 130 10.35 18.37 -28.81
C ARG A 130 9.98 16.96 -28.37
N VAL A 131 8.75 16.74 -27.92
CA VAL A 131 8.27 15.45 -27.42
C VAL A 131 6.89 15.12 -28.01
N GLY A 132 6.79 13.98 -28.69
CA GLY A 132 5.54 13.47 -29.27
C GLY A 132 5.10 12.15 -28.63
N PHE A 133 3.79 11.91 -28.62
CA PHE A 133 3.19 10.64 -28.19
C PHE A 133 2.23 10.14 -29.27
N GLU A 134 2.59 9.02 -29.89
CA GLU A 134 1.80 8.29 -30.90
C GLU A 134 1.33 6.98 -30.27
N LEU A 135 0.35 7.09 -29.37
CA LEU A 135 -0.18 5.96 -28.63
C LEU A 135 -1.51 5.52 -29.25
N SER A 136 -1.74 4.20 -29.25
CA SER A 136 -3.00 3.59 -29.64
C SER A 136 -4.14 4.11 -28.75
N PRO A 137 -5.41 4.08 -29.21
CA PRO A 137 -6.57 4.54 -28.45
C PRO A 137 -6.94 3.56 -27.32
N VAL A 138 -5.99 3.29 -26.43
CA VAL A 138 -6.08 2.39 -25.28
C VAL A 138 -5.96 3.24 -24.02
N ALA A 139 -6.80 2.95 -23.02
CA ALA A 139 -6.70 3.61 -21.73
C ALA A 139 -5.46 3.13 -20.95
N TYR A 140 -4.54 4.07 -20.72
CA TYR A 140 -3.43 3.93 -19.78
C TYR A 140 -3.85 4.50 -18.44
N ALA A 141 -4.31 3.62 -17.55
CA ALA A 141 -4.76 4.02 -16.22
C ALA A 141 -3.64 4.74 -15.46
N PRO A 142 -3.96 5.79 -14.69
CA PRO A 142 -3.03 6.36 -13.73
C PRO A 142 -2.52 5.30 -12.75
N ARG A 143 -1.26 5.40 -12.37
CA ARG A 143 -0.67 4.58 -11.32
C ARG A 143 -1.00 5.22 -9.98
N ASP A 144 -1.56 4.43 -9.07
CA ASP A 144 -1.85 4.88 -7.70
C ASP A 144 -0.56 5.34 -6.99
N TYR A 145 0.53 4.62 -7.24
CA TYR A 145 1.82 4.87 -6.64
C TYR A 145 2.95 4.39 -7.56
N CYS A 146 3.90 5.27 -7.88
CA CYS A 146 5.07 4.96 -8.69
C CYS A 146 6.31 5.71 -8.20
N THR A 147 7.39 5.00 -7.96
CA THR A 147 8.60 5.51 -7.32
C THR A 147 9.76 5.45 -8.30
N GLN A 148 10.47 6.57 -8.42
CA GLN A 148 11.84 6.59 -8.93
C GLN A 148 12.76 6.42 -7.73
N TYR A 149 13.53 5.33 -7.66
CA TYR A 149 14.31 5.01 -6.46
C TYR A 149 15.80 4.78 -6.77
N GLY A 150 16.62 5.83 -6.61
CA GLY A 150 18.09 5.70 -6.75
C GLY A 150 18.56 5.42 -8.17
N GLU A 151 17.71 5.72 -9.17
CA GLU A 151 17.98 5.55 -10.59
C GLU A 151 18.03 6.91 -11.30
N SER A 152 18.71 6.98 -12.45
CA SER A 152 18.76 8.22 -13.24
C SER A 152 17.40 8.53 -13.88
N ASP A 153 17.16 9.79 -14.21
CA ASP A 153 15.92 10.18 -14.88
C ASP A 153 15.77 9.48 -16.25
N LEU A 154 16.88 9.22 -16.94
CA LEU A 154 16.90 8.44 -18.18
C LEU A 154 16.50 6.98 -17.94
N TYR A 155 17.15 6.33 -16.96
CA TYR A 155 16.87 4.94 -16.59
C TYR A 155 15.40 4.77 -16.20
N PHE A 156 14.86 5.72 -15.43
CA PHE A 156 13.46 5.71 -15.01
C PHE A 156 12.49 5.76 -16.20
N ILE A 157 12.72 6.66 -17.17
CA ILE A 157 11.89 6.75 -18.38
C ILE A 157 11.98 5.45 -19.19
N GLN A 158 13.19 4.93 -19.40
CA GLN A 158 13.40 3.68 -20.15
C GLN A 158 12.70 2.51 -19.47
N ARG A 159 12.84 2.36 -18.16
CA ARG A 159 12.13 1.35 -17.37
C ARG A 159 10.60 1.47 -17.51
N LEU A 160 10.04 2.66 -17.40
CA LEU A 160 8.60 2.87 -17.58
C LEU A 160 8.14 2.49 -19.00
N CYS A 161 8.92 2.84 -20.01
CA CYS A 161 8.68 2.43 -21.39
C CYS A 161 8.76 0.91 -21.55
N GLU A 162 9.70 0.24 -20.90
CA GLU A 162 9.84 -1.23 -20.92
C GLU A 162 8.66 -1.96 -20.25
N GLU A 163 8.22 -1.47 -19.08
CA GLU A 163 7.08 -1.97 -18.32
C GLU A 163 5.77 -1.85 -19.12
N GLU A 164 5.55 -0.69 -19.74
CA GLU A 164 4.41 -0.47 -20.62
C GLU A 164 4.64 -1.04 -22.03
N GLY A 165 5.84 -1.45 -22.42
CA GLY A 165 6.14 -1.86 -23.80
C GLY A 165 5.99 -0.71 -24.82
N TRP A 166 6.23 0.53 -24.42
CA TRP A 166 6.37 1.68 -25.32
C TRP A 166 7.76 1.71 -25.91
N HIS A 167 7.86 1.93 -27.21
CA HIS A 167 9.13 2.28 -27.83
C HIS A 167 9.27 3.80 -27.94
N PHE A 168 10.49 4.27 -28.14
CA PHE A 168 10.72 5.66 -28.55
C PHE A 168 11.67 5.72 -29.75
N ARG A 169 11.58 6.81 -30.52
CA ARG A 169 12.45 7.09 -31.66
C ARG A 169 12.72 8.60 -31.76
N PHE A 170 13.67 8.98 -32.61
CA PHE A 170 13.99 10.38 -32.86
C PHE A 170 13.63 10.76 -34.29
N GLN A 171 12.97 11.90 -34.46
CA GLN A 171 12.76 12.54 -35.75
C GLN A 171 13.70 13.73 -35.86
N HIS A 172 14.49 13.79 -36.93
CA HIS A 172 15.52 14.80 -37.09
C HIS A 172 15.14 15.84 -38.14
N SER A 173 15.50 17.08 -37.86
CA SER A 173 15.49 18.21 -38.80
C SER A 173 16.75 19.03 -38.57
N PRO A 174 17.22 19.86 -39.52
CA PRO A 174 18.44 20.66 -39.34
C PRO A 174 18.45 21.54 -38.08
N GLY A 175 17.27 21.98 -37.63
CA GLY A 175 17.11 22.85 -36.47
C GLY A 175 16.90 22.16 -35.13
N GLN A 176 16.39 20.92 -35.13
CA GLN A 176 15.97 20.21 -33.91
C GLN A 176 15.77 18.71 -34.12
N HIS A 177 15.72 17.95 -33.01
CA HIS A 177 15.20 16.58 -32.99
C HIS A 177 13.98 16.49 -32.06
N VAL A 178 13.02 15.65 -32.43
CA VAL A 178 11.81 15.36 -31.65
C VAL A 178 11.87 13.92 -31.15
N LEU A 179 11.72 13.72 -29.85
CA LEU A 179 11.58 12.41 -29.21
C LEU A 179 10.13 11.95 -29.31
N VAL A 180 9.87 10.83 -29.98
CA VAL A 180 8.51 10.33 -30.19
C VAL A 180 8.34 8.97 -29.53
N PHE A 181 7.42 8.89 -28.56
CA PHE A 181 7.01 7.64 -27.94
C PHE A 181 5.87 6.99 -28.71
N GLY A 182 5.88 5.67 -28.86
CA GLY A 182 4.85 4.92 -29.55
C GLY A 182 4.61 3.53 -28.97
N ASP A 183 3.45 2.95 -29.26
CA ASP A 183 3.05 1.64 -28.74
C ASP A 183 2.57 0.65 -29.82
N SER A 184 2.65 1.01 -31.10
CA SER A 184 2.17 0.21 -32.23
C SER A 184 3.05 0.37 -33.45
N GLN A 185 3.16 -0.67 -34.28
CA GLN A 185 3.87 -0.62 -35.56
C GLN A 185 3.24 0.35 -36.57
N SER A 186 1.94 0.64 -36.43
CA SER A 186 1.19 1.51 -37.34
C SER A 186 1.70 2.94 -37.39
N PHE A 187 2.43 3.38 -36.37
CA PHE A 187 2.96 4.74 -36.25
C PHE A 187 4.36 4.90 -36.85
N PHE A 188 5.03 3.81 -37.25
CA PHE A 188 6.33 3.93 -37.91
C PHE A 188 6.15 4.49 -39.33
N PRO A 189 6.89 5.56 -39.69
CA PRO A 189 6.90 6.07 -41.06
C PRO A 189 7.47 5.04 -42.02
N ARG A 190 7.03 5.10 -43.27
CA ARG A 190 7.55 4.26 -44.35
C ARG A 190 8.60 5.04 -45.13
N LEU A 191 9.71 4.38 -45.48
CA LEU A 191 10.65 4.94 -46.45
C LEU A 191 9.95 5.11 -47.80
N GLU A 192 10.06 6.31 -48.38
CA GLU A 192 9.31 6.67 -49.60
C GLU A 192 9.64 5.76 -50.78
N GLN A 193 10.92 5.46 -50.97
CA GLN A 193 11.38 4.60 -52.06
C GLN A 193 11.72 3.19 -51.54
N PRO A 194 11.30 2.11 -52.21
CA PRO A 194 11.78 0.76 -51.93
C PRO A 194 13.31 0.67 -52.07
N VAL A 195 13.91 -0.31 -51.40
CA VAL A 195 15.35 -0.55 -51.42
C VAL A 195 15.62 -1.86 -52.16
N ARG A 196 16.51 -1.82 -53.14
CA ARG A 196 16.85 -2.96 -53.99
C ARG A 196 17.93 -3.80 -53.33
N PHE A 197 17.80 -5.12 -53.43
CA PHE A 197 18.85 -6.07 -53.06
C PHE A 197 19.69 -6.43 -54.28
N VAL A 198 21.02 -6.33 -54.16
CA VAL A 198 21.97 -6.81 -55.18
C VAL A 198 23.10 -7.51 -54.45
N ALA A 199 23.24 -8.82 -54.67
CA ALA A 199 24.29 -9.60 -54.00
C ALA A 199 25.69 -9.03 -54.31
N ASP A 200 26.49 -8.90 -53.27
CA ASP A 200 27.89 -8.44 -53.36
C ASP A 200 28.68 -9.32 -54.34
N SER A 201 29.03 -8.76 -55.49
CA SER A 201 29.81 -9.44 -56.54
C SER A 201 31.30 -9.09 -56.48
N GLY A 202 31.74 -8.29 -55.49
CA GLY A 202 33.10 -7.77 -55.40
C GLY A 202 33.41 -6.61 -56.35
N MET A 203 32.46 -6.22 -57.20
CA MET A 203 32.53 -5.02 -58.06
C MET A 203 31.75 -3.88 -57.40
N ALA A 204 32.24 -2.64 -57.53
CA ALA A 204 31.50 -1.47 -57.06
C ALA A 204 30.14 -1.39 -57.78
N ALA A 205 29.05 -1.42 -57.02
CA ALA A 205 27.71 -1.24 -57.58
C ALA A 205 27.56 0.20 -58.11
N GLU A 206 26.99 0.36 -59.30
CA GLU A 206 26.70 1.68 -59.88
C GLU A 206 25.51 2.38 -59.17
N GLU A 207 24.68 1.59 -58.48
CA GLU A 207 23.51 2.04 -57.72
C GLU A 207 23.68 1.72 -56.23
N VAL A 208 23.04 2.53 -55.40
CA VAL A 208 22.99 2.39 -53.94
C VAL A 208 22.01 1.27 -53.56
N VAL A 209 22.48 0.20 -52.91
CA VAL A 209 21.80 -1.09 -52.76
C VAL A 209 22.03 -1.75 -51.39
N VAL A 210 21.16 -2.69 -51.03
CA VAL A 210 21.45 -3.66 -49.96
C VAL A 210 22.26 -4.81 -50.55
N SER A 211 23.47 -5.01 -50.02
CA SER A 211 24.42 -6.00 -50.54
C SER A 211 24.41 -7.33 -49.79
N ARG A 212 23.99 -7.31 -48.52
CA ARG A 212 23.89 -8.49 -47.64
C ARG A 212 22.59 -8.45 -46.86
N PHE A 213 21.95 -9.61 -46.72
CA PHE A 213 20.74 -9.78 -45.93
C PHE A 213 20.67 -11.20 -45.37
N THR A 214 20.68 -11.33 -44.04
CA THR A 214 20.73 -12.60 -43.32
C THR A 214 19.62 -12.64 -42.28
N ALA A 215 18.72 -13.62 -42.37
CA ALA A 215 17.66 -13.83 -41.40
C ALA A 215 18.07 -14.87 -40.34
N LEU A 216 17.71 -14.59 -39.09
CA LEU A 216 17.87 -15.47 -37.93
C LEU A 216 16.48 -15.87 -37.43
N ALA A 217 16.29 -17.18 -37.24
CA ALA A 217 15.14 -17.75 -36.55
C ALA A 217 15.64 -18.57 -35.35
N GLN A 218 15.01 -18.40 -34.18
CA GLN A 218 15.40 -19.10 -32.96
C GLN A 218 14.19 -19.56 -32.13
N THR A 219 14.37 -20.63 -31.36
CA THR A 219 13.33 -21.18 -30.47
C THR A 219 13.18 -20.32 -29.23
N LEU A 220 11.96 -19.84 -28.98
CA LEU A 220 11.61 -19.03 -27.80
C LEU A 220 10.27 -19.45 -27.20
N PRO A 221 9.97 -19.05 -25.95
CA PRO A 221 8.68 -19.28 -25.33
C PRO A 221 7.51 -18.73 -26.14
N VAL A 222 6.45 -19.53 -26.24
CA VAL A 222 5.22 -19.23 -27.01
C VAL A 222 4.03 -18.99 -26.09
N ARG A 223 4.23 -19.08 -24.78
CA ARG A 223 3.22 -18.79 -23.77
C ARG A 223 3.81 -17.89 -22.70
N VAL A 224 3.07 -16.84 -22.35
CA VAL A 224 3.41 -15.99 -21.22
C VAL A 224 2.23 -15.94 -20.28
N THR A 225 2.48 -16.20 -19.00
CA THR A 225 1.48 -16.15 -17.93
C THR A 225 1.98 -15.23 -16.83
N GLN A 226 1.13 -14.30 -16.40
CA GLN A 226 1.44 -13.37 -15.32
C GLN A 226 0.38 -13.46 -14.24
N ARG A 227 0.83 -13.56 -12.99
CA ARG A 227 -0.04 -13.67 -11.81
C ARG A 227 0.24 -12.54 -10.83
N GLY A 228 -0.83 -11.97 -10.28
CA GLY A 228 -0.80 -10.94 -9.25
C GLY A 228 -1.49 -11.37 -7.96
N TYR A 229 -1.58 -10.43 -7.03
CA TYR A 229 -2.37 -10.56 -5.81
C TYR A 229 -3.05 -9.24 -5.50
N ASP A 230 -4.36 -9.28 -5.28
CA ASP A 230 -5.16 -8.14 -4.84
C ASP A 230 -5.68 -8.43 -3.43
N PHE A 231 -5.26 -7.61 -2.47
CA PHE A 231 -5.67 -7.79 -1.08
C PHE A 231 -7.10 -7.30 -0.81
N GLU A 232 -7.65 -6.42 -1.66
CA GLU A 232 -9.04 -5.96 -1.56
C GLU A 232 -9.99 -7.08 -2.05
N HIS A 233 -9.52 -7.91 -2.98
CA HIS A 233 -10.27 -9.06 -3.53
C HIS A 233 -9.49 -10.39 -3.41
N PRO A 234 -9.17 -10.87 -2.19
CA PRO A 234 -8.18 -11.94 -1.98
C PRO A 234 -8.61 -13.32 -2.50
N SER A 235 -9.91 -13.54 -2.75
CA SER A 235 -10.42 -14.78 -3.37
C SER A 235 -10.28 -14.78 -4.89
N PHE A 236 -10.13 -13.60 -5.50
CA PHE A 236 -9.83 -13.47 -6.91
C PHE A 236 -8.31 -13.47 -7.08
N ILE A 237 -7.78 -14.39 -7.88
CA ILE A 237 -6.37 -14.44 -8.24
C ILE A 237 -6.24 -13.83 -9.64
N PRO A 238 -5.72 -12.60 -9.78
CA PRO A 238 -5.50 -12.00 -11.10
C PRO A 238 -4.45 -12.82 -11.84
N GLU A 239 -4.88 -13.55 -12.87
CA GLU A 239 -4.02 -14.31 -13.76
C GLU A 239 -4.47 -14.11 -15.20
N TYR A 240 -3.50 -13.83 -16.07
CA TYR A 240 -3.74 -13.67 -17.50
C TYR A 240 -2.67 -14.44 -18.27
N GLU A 241 -3.04 -14.93 -19.45
CA GLU A 241 -2.11 -15.59 -20.37
C GLU A 241 -2.25 -15.03 -21.79
N ALA A 242 -1.17 -15.10 -22.56
CA ALA A 242 -1.15 -14.84 -23.99
C ALA A 242 -0.43 -15.97 -24.74
N ARG A 243 -0.98 -16.31 -25.91
CA ARG A 243 -0.43 -17.28 -26.87
C ARG A 243 -0.52 -16.72 -28.30
N PRO A 244 0.39 -17.09 -29.21
CA PRO A 244 0.26 -16.76 -30.62
C PRO A 244 -1.06 -17.28 -31.17
N ALA A 245 -1.65 -16.55 -32.11
CA ALA A 245 -2.74 -17.09 -32.91
C ALA A 245 -2.25 -18.36 -33.63
N PRO A 246 -3.08 -19.40 -33.77
CA PRO A 246 -2.73 -20.58 -34.55
C PRO A 246 -2.49 -20.14 -36.00
N THR A 247 -1.23 -20.04 -36.39
CA THR A 247 -0.82 -19.79 -37.77
C THR A 247 -0.61 -21.15 -38.42
N GLY A 248 -1.12 -21.34 -39.64
CA GLY A 248 -0.96 -22.60 -40.40
C GLY A 248 0.48 -22.92 -40.82
N SER A 249 1.48 -22.32 -40.17
CA SER A 249 2.90 -22.57 -40.42
C SER A 249 3.37 -23.82 -39.66
N ALA A 250 4.14 -24.67 -40.34
CA ALA A 250 4.63 -25.96 -39.87
C ALA A 250 5.79 -25.86 -38.85
N ILE A 251 5.90 -24.76 -38.09
CA ILE A 251 6.87 -24.66 -37.00
C ILE A 251 6.24 -25.34 -35.77
N PRO A 252 6.78 -26.46 -35.26
CA PRO A 252 6.32 -27.02 -34.01
C PRO A 252 6.55 -25.99 -32.91
N LEU A 253 5.46 -25.39 -32.44
CA LEU A 253 5.47 -24.53 -31.26
C LEU A 253 5.67 -25.46 -30.07
N ASN A 254 6.93 -25.60 -29.60
CA ASN A 254 7.18 -26.21 -28.30
C ASN A 254 6.37 -25.44 -27.25
N GLU A 255 5.69 -26.13 -26.33
CA GLU A 255 4.83 -25.52 -25.29
C GLU A 255 5.63 -24.80 -24.17
N LEU A 256 6.72 -24.13 -24.53
CA LEU A 256 7.56 -23.39 -23.59
C LEU A 256 6.82 -22.17 -23.05
N GLU A 257 6.76 -22.09 -21.73
CA GLU A 257 6.06 -21.03 -20.98
C GLU A 257 7.04 -20.17 -20.17
N VAL A 258 6.77 -18.86 -20.14
CA VAL A 258 7.32 -17.93 -19.14
C VAL A 258 6.22 -17.59 -18.15
N PHE A 259 6.42 -17.95 -16.88
CA PHE A 259 5.54 -17.58 -15.77
C PHE A 259 6.19 -16.51 -14.90
N SER A 260 5.44 -15.51 -14.44
CA SER A 260 5.96 -14.45 -13.56
C SER A 260 5.00 -14.10 -12.43
N PHE A 261 5.53 -13.99 -11.22
CA PHE A 261 4.83 -13.59 -9.99
C PHE A 261 5.79 -12.88 -9.01
N PRO A 262 5.34 -11.85 -8.28
CA PRO A 262 4.06 -11.17 -8.46
C PRO A 262 4.12 -10.14 -9.59
N GLN A 263 2.96 -9.77 -10.13
CA GLN A 263 2.82 -8.69 -11.11
C GLN A 263 1.74 -7.68 -10.63
N PRO A 264 1.97 -6.37 -10.77
CA PRO A 264 0.97 -5.36 -10.46
C PRO A 264 -0.09 -5.35 -11.58
N LEU A 265 -1.19 -6.07 -11.36
CA LEU A 265 -2.27 -6.25 -12.33
C LEU A 265 -3.54 -5.56 -11.83
N PRO A 266 -3.62 -4.21 -11.87
CA PRO A 266 -4.70 -3.46 -11.24
C PRO A 266 -6.06 -3.68 -11.92
N THR A 267 -6.07 -4.03 -13.20
CA THR A 267 -7.29 -4.29 -13.96
C THR A 267 -7.10 -5.44 -14.95
N ALA A 268 -8.20 -6.07 -15.36
CA ALA A 268 -8.17 -7.11 -16.37
C ALA A 268 -7.67 -6.63 -17.73
N GLN A 269 -7.94 -5.38 -18.09
CA GLN A 269 -7.47 -4.80 -19.35
C GLN A 269 -5.96 -4.56 -19.33
N ALA A 270 -5.43 -4.05 -18.21
CA ALA A 270 -3.99 -3.94 -18.02
C ALA A 270 -3.35 -5.33 -18.09
N GLY A 271 -3.86 -6.32 -17.36
CA GLY A 271 -3.28 -7.66 -17.33
C GLY A 271 -3.22 -8.34 -18.70
N LYS A 272 -4.30 -8.31 -19.48
CA LYS A 272 -4.31 -8.79 -20.87
C LYS A 272 -3.27 -8.09 -21.76
N ARG A 273 -3.10 -6.78 -21.56
CA ARG A 273 -2.12 -5.98 -22.31
C ARG A 273 -0.68 -6.34 -21.93
N HIS A 274 -0.36 -6.51 -20.65
CA HIS A 274 0.99 -6.87 -20.20
C HIS A 274 1.42 -8.23 -20.75
N VAL A 275 0.55 -9.26 -20.68
CA VAL A 275 0.88 -10.59 -21.23
C VAL A 275 1.01 -10.58 -22.75
N ALA A 276 0.16 -9.82 -23.46
CA ALA A 276 0.28 -9.66 -24.91
C ALA A 276 1.61 -9.00 -25.30
N ARG A 277 2.01 -7.93 -24.62
CA ARG A 277 3.29 -7.23 -24.85
C ARG A 277 4.50 -8.08 -24.51
N ALA A 278 4.41 -8.86 -23.44
CA ALA A 278 5.47 -9.80 -23.06
C ALA A 278 5.64 -10.90 -24.12
N LEU A 279 4.54 -11.40 -24.70
CA LEU A 279 4.59 -12.34 -25.82
C LEU A 279 5.15 -11.70 -27.09
N GLU A 280 4.74 -10.47 -27.42
CA GLU A 280 5.27 -9.71 -28.57
C GLU A 280 6.79 -9.54 -28.47
N ARG A 281 7.32 -9.26 -27.28
CA ARG A 281 8.77 -9.20 -27.02
C ARG A 281 9.49 -10.52 -27.35
N GLN A 282 8.91 -11.66 -26.96
CA GLN A 282 9.47 -12.98 -27.32
C GLN A 282 9.41 -13.21 -28.82
N ARG A 283 8.30 -12.85 -29.48
CA ARG A 283 8.15 -13.00 -30.94
C ARG A 283 9.15 -12.13 -31.71
N PHE A 284 9.42 -10.92 -31.22
CA PHE A 284 10.40 -10.02 -31.79
C PHE A 284 11.83 -10.57 -31.70
N GLU A 285 12.17 -11.29 -30.63
CA GLU A 285 13.43 -12.03 -30.53
C GLU A 285 13.47 -13.26 -31.44
N ALA A 286 12.33 -13.92 -31.68
CA ALA A 286 12.29 -15.22 -32.36
C ALA A 286 12.68 -15.15 -33.85
N TYR A 287 12.39 -14.04 -34.53
CA TYR A 287 12.65 -13.89 -35.96
C TYR A 287 13.10 -12.46 -36.31
N ARG A 288 14.32 -12.34 -36.83
CA ARG A 288 15.00 -11.08 -37.16
C ARG A 288 15.83 -11.23 -38.42
N ALA A 289 16.27 -10.13 -39.00
CA ALA A 289 17.32 -10.14 -40.00
C ALA A 289 18.31 -9.00 -39.79
N GLU A 290 19.49 -9.15 -40.38
CA GLU A 290 20.54 -8.14 -40.42
C GLU A 290 21.07 -8.00 -41.85
N GLY A 291 21.59 -6.83 -42.18
CA GLY A 291 22.08 -6.55 -43.53
C GLY A 291 23.13 -5.45 -43.58
N SER A 292 23.66 -5.25 -44.79
CA SER A 292 24.63 -4.19 -45.10
C SER A 292 24.19 -3.46 -46.36
N SER A 293 24.36 -2.13 -46.38
CA SER A 293 24.04 -1.29 -47.54
C SER A 293 24.91 -0.04 -47.59
N ASP A 294 24.83 0.68 -48.69
CA ASP A 294 25.36 2.04 -48.89
C ASP A 294 24.22 3.09 -48.95
N VAL A 295 22.99 2.70 -48.60
CA VAL A 295 21.78 3.54 -48.63
C VAL A 295 21.79 4.52 -47.46
N SER A 296 22.18 5.77 -47.70
CA SER A 296 22.30 6.83 -46.67
C SER A 296 21.00 7.14 -45.93
N ARG A 297 19.86 7.02 -46.60
CA ARG A 297 18.52 7.30 -46.07
C ARG A 297 17.92 6.25 -45.13
N LEU A 298 18.62 5.14 -44.84
CA LEU A 298 18.13 4.17 -43.86
C LEU A 298 18.18 4.78 -42.47
N LEU A 299 17.04 4.81 -41.79
CA LEU A 299 16.90 5.34 -40.44
C LEU A 299 16.23 4.34 -39.52
N SER A 300 16.65 4.29 -38.26
CA SER A 300 15.99 3.50 -37.23
C SER A 300 14.57 4.04 -36.96
N GLY A 301 13.64 3.13 -36.68
CA GLY A 301 12.23 3.49 -36.49
C GLY A 301 11.51 3.83 -37.80
N CYS A 302 11.93 3.26 -38.93
CA CYS A 302 11.25 3.36 -40.22
C CYS A 302 10.96 1.98 -40.80
N LEU A 303 9.89 1.87 -41.58
CA LEU A 303 9.55 0.70 -42.36
C LEU A 303 10.22 0.78 -43.75
N MET A 304 11.10 -0.17 -44.04
CA MET A 304 11.79 -0.35 -45.32
C MET A 304 11.14 -1.47 -46.14
N THR A 305 10.85 -1.20 -47.41
CA THR A 305 10.41 -2.25 -48.35
C THR A 305 11.62 -2.78 -49.12
N LEU A 306 11.98 -4.05 -48.92
CA LEU A 306 13.04 -4.75 -49.66
C LEU A 306 12.44 -5.43 -50.91
N HIS A 307 13.11 -5.34 -52.05
CA HIS A 307 12.75 -6.06 -53.29
C HIS A 307 13.98 -6.60 -54.02
N ASP A 308 13.75 -7.43 -55.04
CA ASP A 308 14.77 -8.14 -55.85
C ASP A 308 15.70 -9.10 -55.08
N HIS A 309 15.33 -9.49 -53.86
CA HIS A 309 16.05 -10.53 -53.13
C HIS A 309 15.75 -11.92 -53.72
N PRO A 310 16.76 -12.79 -54.00
CA PRO A 310 16.58 -14.10 -54.62
C PRO A 310 15.61 -15.04 -53.87
N ARG A 311 15.56 -14.92 -52.53
CA ARG A 311 14.48 -15.52 -51.72
C ARG A 311 13.26 -14.62 -51.72
N GLY A 312 12.17 -15.09 -52.33
CA GLY A 312 10.87 -14.43 -52.41
C GLY A 312 10.38 -13.90 -51.05
N ASP A 313 10.45 -14.73 -50.01
CA ASP A 313 9.94 -14.44 -48.66
C ASP A 313 10.64 -13.27 -47.95
N PHE A 314 11.81 -12.84 -48.44
CA PHE A 314 12.51 -11.68 -47.88
C PHE A 314 12.07 -10.37 -48.53
N ASN A 315 11.41 -10.43 -49.69
CA ASN A 315 10.85 -9.27 -50.35
C ASN A 315 9.56 -8.86 -49.62
N GLY A 316 9.55 -7.65 -49.07
CA GLY A 316 8.47 -7.21 -48.20
C GLY A 316 8.86 -6.07 -47.28
N GLN A 317 7.98 -5.79 -46.31
CA GLN A 317 8.15 -4.69 -45.36
C GLN A 317 8.87 -5.15 -44.09
N TRP A 318 9.90 -4.40 -43.73
CA TRP A 318 10.80 -4.65 -42.62
C TRP A 318 10.94 -3.39 -41.77
N LEU A 319 10.79 -3.49 -40.46
CA LEU A 319 11.08 -2.43 -39.52
C LEU A 319 12.60 -2.37 -39.26
N LEU A 320 13.23 -1.24 -39.59
CA LEU A 320 14.59 -0.94 -39.17
C LEU A 320 14.60 -0.58 -37.69
N TYR A 321 15.17 -1.44 -36.84
CA TYR A 321 15.22 -1.19 -35.40
C TYR A 321 16.61 -0.79 -34.89
N GLU A 322 17.66 -0.98 -35.69
CA GLU A 322 19.02 -0.52 -35.39
C GLU A 322 19.76 -0.25 -36.70
N VAL A 323 20.50 0.84 -36.78
CA VAL A 323 21.37 1.18 -37.92
C VAL A 323 22.71 1.69 -37.39
N VAL A 324 23.80 1.13 -37.92
CA VAL A 324 25.17 1.54 -37.65
C VAL A 324 25.71 2.17 -38.92
N HIS A 325 26.05 3.46 -38.85
CA HIS A 325 26.54 4.27 -39.97
C HIS A 325 28.05 4.43 -39.91
N GLU A 326 28.69 4.43 -41.06
CA GLU A 326 30.12 4.70 -41.22
C GLU A 326 30.33 5.52 -42.50
N GLY A 327 30.99 6.67 -42.37
CA GLY A 327 31.30 7.55 -43.50
C GLY A 327 32.74 8.04 -43.45
N ARG A 328 33.40 8.13 -44.61
CA ARG A 328 34.77 8.64 -44.77
C ARG A 328 34.89 9.54 -45.99
N GLN A 329 35.46 10.72 -45.80
CA GLN A 329 35.70 11.72 -46.84
C GLN A 329 37.13 12.29 -46.71
N PRO A 330 38.16 11.51 -47.11
CA PRO A 330 39.56 11.96 -47.03
C PRO A 330 39.85 13.21 -47.88
N GLN A 331 39.02 13.48 -48.90
CA GLN A 331 39.08 14.68 -49.75
C GLN A 331 38.98 15.99 -48.94
N ALA A 332 38.41 15.96 -47.73
CA ALA A 332 38.30 17.12 -46.85
C ALA A 332 39.67 17.67 -46.38
N LEU A 333 40.73 16.87 -46.44
CA LEU A 333 42.08 17.28 -46.01
C LEU A 333 42.77 18.21 -47.01
N GLU A 334 42.37 18.24 -48.29
CA GLU A 334 42.96 19.07 -49.37
C GLU A 334 44.50 18.97 -49.52
N GLU A 335 45.17 18.10 -48.76
CA GLU A 335 46.58 17.73 -48.86
C GLU A 335 46.66 16.37 -49.60
N HIS A 336 47.69 16.16 -50.43
CA HIS A 336 47.82 14.93 -51.23
C HIS A 336 47.81 13.72 -50.29
N GLY A 337 46.73 12.93 -50.35
CA GLY A 337 46.51 11.80 -49.44
C GLY A 337 47.68 10.83 -49.46
N SER A 338 48.43 10.77 -48.36
CA SER A 338 49.34 9.65 -48.13
C SER A 338 48.46 8.39 -48.02
N VAL A 339 48.70 7.45 -48.92
CA VAL A 339 48.07 6.13 -48.97
C VAL A 339 48.06 5.51 -47.57
N ALA A 340 46.91 5.57 -46.89
CA ALA A 340 46.71 4.78 -45.69
C ALA A 340 46.74 3.32 -46.13
N VAL A 341 47.67 2.56 -45.56
CA VAL A 341 47.81 1.12 -45.75
C VAL A 341 46.43 0.49 -45.60
N GLU A 342 45.99 -0.25 -46.62
CA GLU A 342 44.77 -1.06 -46.60
C GLU A 342 44.82 -1.97 -45.37
N GLN A 343 44.19 -1.54 -44.27
CA GLN A 343 43.79 -2.46 -43.22
C GLN A 343 42.56 -3.17 -43.75
N ASP A 344 42.69 -4.48 -43.92
CA ASP A 344 41.68 -5.38 -44.48
C ASP A 344 40.29 -5.09 -43.87
N GLY A 345 39.36 -4.56 -44.68
CA GLY A 345 37.97 -4.25 -44.30
C GLY A 345 37.63 -2.81 -43.85
N ALA A 346 38.60 -1.90 -43.71
CA ALA A 346 38.32 -0.50 -43.33
C ALA A 346 37.74 0.32 -44.50
N LEU A 347 36.70 1.14 -44.24
CA LEU A 347 36.13 2.03 -45.27
C LEU A 347 37.15 3.13 -45.60
N THR A 348 37.62 3.19 -46.85
CA THR A 348 38.61 4.18 -47.30
C THR A 348 37.95 5.49 -47.75
N GLN A 349 36.79 5.40 -48.39
CA GLN A 349 36.00 6.55 -48.85
C GLN A 349 34.52 6.15 -49.05
N GLY A 350 33.60 7.10 -48.85
CA GLY A 350 32.19 6.94 -49.12
C GLY A 350 31.36 6.71 -47.86
N TYR A 351 30.21 6.05 -48.01
CA TYR A 351 29.28 5.74 -46.93
C TYR A 351 28.91 4.26 -46.98
N ARG A 352 28.80 3.63 -45.81
CA ARG A 352 28.15 2.32 -45.63
C ARG A 352 27.37 2.29 -44.33
N ASN A 353 26.41 1.38 -44.25
CA ASN A 353 25.74 1.04 -43.00
C ASN A 353 25.58 -0.47 -42.83
N ARG A 354 25.40 -0.87 -41.58
CA ARG A 354 24.87 -2.17 -41.17
C ARG A 354 23.57 -1.93 -40.45
N PHE A 355 22.55 -2.71 -40.75
CA PHE A 355 21.23 -2.52 -40.15
C PHE A 355 20.67 -3.83 -39.62
N LYS A 356 19.78 -3.71 -38.65
CA LYS A 356 18.97 -4.82 -38.15
C LYS A 356 17.50 -4.52 -38.33
N VAL A 357 16.76 -5.55 -38.74
CA VAL A 357 15.34 -5.45 -39.08
C VAL A 357 14.50 -6.57 -38.50
N SER A 358 13.20 -6.30 -38.32
CA SER A 358 12.17 -7.31 -38.05
C SER A 358 11.04 -7.20 -39.08
N PRO A 359 10.26 -8.26 -39.32
CA PRO A 359 9.07 -8.14 -40.15
C PRO A 359 8.09 -7.09 -39.59
N TRP A 360 7.33 -6.45 -40.48
CA TRP A 360 6.39 -5.40 -40.07
C TRP A 360 5.26 -5.89 -39.15
N ASP A 361 4.88 -7.16 -39.26
CA ASP A 361 3.79 -7.80 -38.51
C ASP A 361 4.26 -8.38 -37.15
N VAL A 362 5.56 -8.29 -36.85
CA VAL A 362 6.15 -8.65 -35.57
C VAL A 362 6.33 -7.39 -34.74
N PHE A 363 5.52 -7.25 -33.69
CA PHE A 363 5.47 -6.01 -32.91
C PHE A 363 6.75 -5.79 -32.10
N PHE A 364 7.41 -4.66 -32.34
CA PHE A 364 8.58 -4.24 -31.56
C PHE A 364 8.17 -3.84 -30.14
N ARG A 365 8.77 -4.50 -29.14
CA ARG A 365 8.72 -4.11 -27.74
C ARG A 365 10.15 -3.98 -27.23
N PRO A 366 10.50 -2.90 -26.51
CA PRO A 366 11.84 -2.77 -25.95
C PRO A 366 12.14 -3.96 -25.03
N ALA A 367 13.38 -4.46 -25.07
CA ALA A 367 13.87 -5.48 -24.14
C ALA A 367 13.79 -4.97 -22.69
N LEU A 368 13.63 -5.86 -21.71
CA LEU A 368 13.60 -5.50 -20.28
C LEU A 368 15.04 -5.30 -19.76
N ALA A 369 15.73 -4.27 -20.25
CA ALA A 369 17.13 -3.99 -19.93
C ALA A 369 17.30 -3.16 -18.65
N HIS A 370 16.26 -2.46 -18.21
CA HIS A 370 16.27 -1.55 -17.07
C HIS A 370 15.41 -2.13 -15.93
N PRO A 371 15.90 -3.17 -15.21
CA PRO A 371 15.16 -3.74 -14.09
C PRO A 371 14.88 -2.68 -13.03
N LYS A 372 13.70 -2.78 -12.40
CA LYS A 372 13.31 -1.88 -11.33
C LYS A 372 14.28 -1.95 -10.16
N PRO A 373 14.73 -0.80 -9.60
CA PRO A 373 15.57 -0.80 -8.42
C PRO A 373 14.91 -1.56 -7.27
N VAL A 374 15.67 -2.44 -6.64
CA VAL A 374 15.21 -3.24 -5.49
C VAL A 374 15.64 -2.54 -4.21
N VAL A 375 14.71 -2.34 -3.28
CA VAL A 375 15.02 -1.87 -1.92
C VAL A 375 15.42 -3.09 -1.08
N PRO A 376 16.71 -3.25 -0.72
CA PRO A 376 17.20 -4.50 -0.13
C PRO A 376 16.81 -4.70 1.34
N LEU A 377 16.25 -3.67 2.00
CA LEU A 377 16.04 -3.61 3.44
C LEU A 377 14.73 -2.90 3.79
N THR A 378 14.46 -2.80 5.09
CA THR A 378 13.44 -1.92 5.68
C THR A 378 13.99 -0.51 5.84
N GLN A 379 13.13 0.49 5.67
CA GLN A 379 13.43 1.90 5.92
C GLN A 379 12.54 2.46 7.04
N THR A 380 12.96 3.56 7.65
CA THR A 380 12.10 4.32 8.55
C THR A 380 11.33 5.38 7.78
N ALA A 381 10.10 5.65 8.22
CA ALA A 381 9.26 6.72 7.72
C ALA A 381 8.44 7.32 8.87
N GLN A 382 7.95 8.53 8.68
CA GLN A 382 7.06 9.18 9.64
C GLN A 382 5.61 9.10 9.15
N VAL A 383 4.69 8.67 10.01
CA VAL A 383 3.25 8.67 9.70
C VAL A 383 2.76 10.10 9.50
N CYS A 384 2.02 10.35 8.42
CA CYS A 384 1.51 11.66 8.04
C CYS A 384 -0.02 11.62 7.79
N GLY A 385 -0.62 12.80 7.74
CA GLY A 385 -2.05 13.00 7.52
C GLY A 385 -2.41 14.48 7.69
N PRO A 386 -3.70 14.83 7.63
CA PRO A 386 -4.15 16.20 7.73
C PRO A 386 -3.76 16.82 9.08
N ALA A 387 -3.37 18.10 9.07
CA ALA A 387 -2.95 18.82 10.28
C ALA A 387 -4.04 18.92 11.37
N THR A 388 -5.29 18.66 11.02
CA THR A 388 -6.46 18.68 11.92
C THR A 388 -6.70 17.35 12.64
N GLU A 389 -5.98 16.28 12.30
CA GLU A 389 -6.20 14.93 12.81
C GLU A 389 -4.99 14.40 13.60
N GLU A 390 -5.23 13.51 14.58
CA GLU A 390 -4.17 12.73 15.24
C GLU A 390 -4.02 11.33 14.65
N ILE A 391 -5.09 10.81 14.04
CA ILE A 391 -5.18 9.45 13.48
C ILE A 391 -5.80 9.59 12.10
N HIS A 392 -5.03 9.22 11.07
CA HIS A 392 -5.49 9.25 9.68
C HIS A 392 -5.33 7.86 9.06
N CYS A 393 -6.44 7.13 8.97
CA CYS A 393 -6.47 5.78 8.42
C CYS A 393 -7.71 5.53 7.57
N ASP A 394 -7.62 4.56 6.66
CA ASP A 394 -8.75 4.14 5.83
C ASP A 394 -9.51 2.93 6.43
N ALA A 395 -10.48 2.39 5.67
CA ALA A 395 -11.31 1.25 6.08
C ALA A 395 -10.51 -0.04 6.37
N HIS A 396 -9.26 -0.14 5.88
CA HIS A 396 -8.38 -1.27 6.11
C HIS A 396 -7.35 -1.01 7.22
N GLY A 397 -7.42 0.14 7.89
CA GLY A 397 -6.41 0.56 8.87
C GLY A 397 -5.06 0.88 8.24
N ARG A 398 -5.01 1.17 6.93
CA ARG A 398 -3.81 1.68 6.26
C ARG A 398 -3.55 3.09 6.72
N VAL A 399 -2.28 3.49 6.74
CA VAL A 399 -1.86 4.87 7.04
C VAL A 399 -0.99 5.40 5.92
N ARG A 400 -0.76 6.71 5.90
CA ARG A 400 0.19 7.36 4.97
C ARG A 400 1.47 7.71 5.71
N VAL A 401 2.57 7.77 4.98
CA VAL A 401 3.88 8.09 5.54
C VAL A 401 4.65 9.06 4.67
N ARG A 402 5.64 9.71 5.26
CA ARG A 402 6.70 10.42 4.56
C ARG A 402 8.03 9.70 4.80
N PHE A 403 8.68 9.32 3.72
CA PHE A 403 10.03 8.75 3.77
C PHE A 403 11.09 9.84 4.02
N CYS A 404 12.20 9.48 4.66
CA CYS A 404 13.26 10.45 4.98
C CYS A 404 13.95 11.05 3.74
N TRP A 405 13.92 10.34 2.61
CA TRP A 405 14.45 10.82 1.34
C TRP A 405 13.45 11.65 0.52
N ASP A 406 12.18 11.71 0.95
CA ASP A 406 11.17 12.51 0.26
C ASP A 406 11.37 14.01 0.55
N ARG A 407 11.69 14.74 -0.53
CA ARG A 407 11.98 16.18 -0.54
C ARG A 407 10.75 17.05 -0.78
N SER A 408 9.56 16.47 -0.83
CA SER A 408 8.29 17.21 -0.88
C SER A 408 8.19 18.25 0.27
N ALA A 409 7.52 19.37 0.00
CA ALA A 409 7.58 20.54 0.88
C ALA A 409 6.92 20.31 2.26
N SER A 410 5.87 19.48 2.35
CA SER A 410 5.08 19.32 3.58
C SER A 410 4.80 17.83 3.85
N PRO A 411 4.97 17.36 5.11
CA PRO A 411 4.52 16.03 5.52
C PRO A 411 2.99 16.03 5.72
N ASP A 412 2.25 15.98 4.63
CA ASP A 412 0.78 16.03 4.61
C ASP A 412 0.15 14.70 4.17
N GLU A 413 -1.18 14.67 4.09
CA GLU A 413 -1.96 13.55 3.60
C GLU A 413 -1.64 13.13 2.16
N HIS A 414 -0.86 13.89 1.39
CA HIS A 414 -0.46 13.55 0.02
C HIS A 414 0.95 12.98 -0.09
N SER A 415 1.68 12.79 1.02
CA SER A 415 3.07 12.32 1.00
C SER A 415 3.26 10.92 0.41
N SER A 416 2.30 10.01 0.59
CA SER A 416 2.35 8.64 0.04
C SER A 416 0.98 8.06 -0.29
N CYS A 417 0.98 6.88 -0.90
CA CYS A 417 -0.20 6.03 -0.98
C CYS A 417 -0.61 5.51 0.40
N TRP A 418 -1.76 4.83 0.46
CA TRP A 418 -2.18 4.08 1.63
C TRP A 418 -1.35 2.82 1.84
N ILE A 419 -0.65 2.72 2.97
CA ILE A 419 0.26 1.63 3.29
C ILE A 419 -0.35 0.74 4.36
N ARG A 420 -0.41 -0.57 4.09
CA ARG A 420 -0.89 -1.56 5.08
C ARG A 420 0.03 -1.64 6.28
N VAL A 421 -0.56 -1.83 7.45
CA VAL A 421 0.15 -2.00 8.72
C VAL A 421 0.05 -3.47 9.12
N ALA A 422 1.20 -4.12 9.32
CA ALA A 422 1.26 -5.48 9.83
C ALA A 422 0.70 -5.50 11.26
N SER A 423 -0.23 -6.43 11.50
CA SER A 423 -0.74 -6.72 12.83
C SER A 423 -0.08 -7.99 13.38
N ALA A 424 0.12 -8.03 14.70
CA ALA A 424 0.60 -9.22 15.39
C ALA A 424 -0.35 -10.42 15.28
N TRP A 425 -1.65 -10.19 15.05
CA TRP A 425 -2.66 -11.23 14.87
C TRP A 425 -3.85 -10.68 14.08
N ALA A 426 -4.12 -11.21 12.88
CA ALA A 426 -5.21 -10.72 12.02
C ALA A 426 -6.06 -11.89 11.50
N GLY A 427 -7.35 -11.88 11.85
CA GLY A 427 -8.35 -12.82 11.38
C GLY A 427 -9.63 -12.12 10.91
N ASN A 428 -10.60 -12.89 10.41
CA ASN A 428 -11.87 -12.34 9.92
C ASN A 428 -12.71 -11.80 11.08
N ARG A 429 -12.63 -10.47 11.31
CA ARG A 429 -13.29 -9.74 12.42
C ARG A 429 -12.80 -10.13 13.82
N TYR A 430 -11.56 -10.59 13.95
CA TYR A 430 -10.89 -10.80 15.23
C TYR A 430 -9.37 -10.59 15.08
N GLY A 431 -8.67 -10.33 16.19
CA GLY A 431 -7.22 -10.11 16.20
C GLY A 431 -6.81 -8.85 16.95
N ALA A 432 -5.58 -8.40 16.74
CA ALA A 432 -5.03 -7.17 17.28
C ALA A 432 -5.10 -6.04 16.23
N MET A 433 -5.46 -4.83 16.65
CA MET A 433 -5.41 -3.64 15.79
C MET A 433 -4.87 -2.47 16.60
N VAL A 434 -3.69 -1.98 16.19
CA VAL A 434 -3.05 -0.79 16.77
C VAL A 434 -2.62 0.08 15.60
N ILE A 435 -3.38 1.15 15.36
CA ILE A 435 -3.18 2.04 14.22
C ILE A 435 -2.10 3.07 14.58
N PRO A 436 -0.99 3.14 13.82
CA PRO A 436 0.02 4.18 14.00
C PRO A 436 -0.60 5.58 13.84
N ARG A 437 -0.27 6.50 14.73
CA ARG A 437 -0.76 7.88 14.74
C ARG A 437 0.16 8.81 13.98
N ILE A 438 -0.37 9.95 13.53
CA ILE A 438 0.41 10.99 12.85
C ILE A 438 1.59 11.40 13.74
N GLY A 439 2.78 11.49 13.14
CA GLY A 439 4.03 11.83 13.82
C GLY A 439 4.79 10.65 14.41
N MET A 440 4.19 9.44 14.49
CA MET A 440 4.90 8.23 14.88
C MET A 440 5.92 7.81 13.81
N GLU A 441 7.05 7.25 14.25
CA GLU A 441 8.04 6.66 13.34
C GLU A 441 7.75 5.17 13.16
N VAL A 442 7.76 4.73 11.91
CA VAL A 442 7.41 3.38 11.49
C VAL A 442 8.51 2.74 10.65
N LEU A 443 8.61 1.42 10.74
CA LEU A 443 9.42 0.58 9.87
C LEU A 443 8.61 0.20 8.64
N VAL A 444 9.09 0.53 7.45
CA VAL A 444 8.48 0.23 6.15
C VAL A 444 9.36 -0.78 5.40
N THR A 445 8.81 -1.97 5.19
CA THR A 445 9.39 -3.03 4.36
C THR A 445 8.75 -2.99 2.98
N PHE A 446 9.51 -3.34 1.93
CA PHE A 446 9.02 -3.35 0.55
C PHE A 446 8.81 -4.80 0.08
N LEU A 447 7.59 -5.15 -0.33
CA LEU A 447 7.27 -6.51 -0.78
C LEU A 447 8.10 -6.85 -2.03
N HIS A 448 8.83 -7.96 -2.00
CA HIS A 448 9.78 -8.35 -3.05
C HIS A 448 10.87 -7.29 -3.34
N GLY A 449 11.08 -6.37 -2.40
CA GLY A 449 11.94 -5.19 -2.57
C GLY A 449 11.42 -4.18 -3.59
N ASP A 450 10.17 -4.27 -4.03
CA ASP A 450 9.57 -3.31 -4.95
C ASP A 450 9.27 -1.98 -4.24
N PRO A 451 9.90 -0.85 -4.62
CA PRO A 451 9.66 0.45 -3.97
C PRO A 451 8.20 0.93 -4.09
N ASP A 452 7.40 0.35 -5.00
CA ASP A 452 5.98 0.67 -5.16
C ASP A 452 5.06 -0.17 -4.27
N GLN A 453 5.60 -1.14 -3.52
CA GLN A 453 4.83 -2.02 -2.64
C GLN A 453 5.29 -1.93 -1.17
N PRO A 454 5.13 -0.76 -0.52
CA PRO A 454 5.46 -0.60 0.88
C PRO A 454 4.47 -1.34 1.80
N LEU A 455 4.98 -1.81 2.94
CA LEU A 455 4.25 -2.44 4.04
C LEU A 455 4.87 -2.00 5.36
N ILE A 456 4.08 -1.43 6.26
CA ILE A 456 4.56 -1.09 7.61
C ILE A 456 4.65 -2.37 8.43
N THR A 457 5.82 -2.65 9.01
CA THR A 457 6.10 -3.87 9.78
C THR A 457 6.33 -3.62 11.27
N GLY A 458 6.44 -2.36 11.69
CA GLY A 458 6.60 -2.01 13.10
C GLY A 458 6.62 -0.51 13.36
N CYS A 459 6.67 -0.13 14.64
CA CYS A 459 6.83 1.25 15.11
C CYS A 459 8.10 1.37 15.96
N LEU A 460 8.74 2.54 15.93
CA LEU A 460 9.95 2.82 16.70
C LEU A 460 9.74 3.99 17.66
N PRO A 461 10.24 3.91 18.91
CA PRO A 461 10.43 5.08 19.74
C PRO A 461 11.61 5.91 19.21
N ASN A 462 11.57 7.22 19.42
CA ASN A 462 12.65 8.12 19.02
C ASN A 462 12.78 9.32 19.98
N GLY A 463 13.64 10.29 19.64
CA GLY A 463 13.91 11.46 20.48
C GLY A 463 12.72 12.41 20.69
N LYS A 464 11.65 12.29 19.90
CA LYS A 464 10.39 13.03 20.06
C LYS A 464 9.29 12.15 20.66
N ASN A 465 9.21 10.89 20.23
CA ASN A 465 8.26 9.88 20.68
C ASN A 465 8.97 8.92 21.64
N HIS A 466 9.09 9.34 22.91
CA HIS A 466 9.76 8.54 23.94
C HIS A 466 8.97 7.28 24.31
N VAL A 467 9.67 6.32 24.91
CA VAL A 467 9.05 5.13 25.52
C VAL A 467 8.10 5.52 26.67
N PRO A 468 7.07 4.70 26.99
CA PRO A 468 6.04 5.06 27.97
C PRO A 468 6.54 5.34 29.41
N TYR A 469 7.68 4.76 29.79
CA TYR A 469 8.31 4.95 31.09
C TYR A 469 9.81 5.16 30.90
N GLU A 470 10.42 5.95 31.79
CA GLU A 470 11.85 6.23 31.74
C GLU A 470 12.69 4.94 31.82
N LEU A 471 13.61 4.80 30.87
CA LEU A 471 14.59 3.73 30.80
C LEU A 471 16.00 4.32 31.02
N PRO A 472 16.91 3.58 31.69
CA PRO A 472 16.82 2.16 32.07
C PRO A 472 16.19 1.89 33.45
N ALA A 473 15.71 2.90 34.17
CA ALA A 473 15.18 2.76 35.54
C ALA A 473 14.03 1.74 35.66
N ASN A 474 13.19 1.64 34.63
CA ASN A 474 12.00 0.78 34.61
C ASN A 474 12.13 -0.43 33.66
N LYS A 475 13.35 -0.95 33.45
CA LYS A 475 13.66 -2.03 32.50
C LYS A 475 12.94 -3.38 32.73
N THR A 476 12.30 -3.57 33.88
CA THR A 476 11.55 -4.78 34.27
C THR A 476 10.05 -4.66 34.00
N ARG A 477 9.60 -3.59 33.32
CA ARG A 477 8.19 -3.36 33.00
C ARG A 477 7.86 -3.75 31.57
N SER A 478 6.81 -4.56 31.42
CA SER A 478 6.14 -4.82 30.15
C SER A 478 4.82 -4.05 30.13
N VAL A 479 4.60 -3.24 29.08
CA VAL A 479 3.52 -2.23 29.10
C VAL A 479 2.78 -2.18 27.78
N PHE A 480 1.45 -2.15 27.86
CA PHE A 480 0.55 -1.73 26.79
C PHE A 480 -0.22 -0.50 27.26
N LYS A 481 0.21 0.69 26.83
CA LYS A 481 -0.35 1.99 27.26
C LYS A 481 -0.87 2.76 26.05
N SER A 482 -2.11 3.21 26.12
CA SER A 482 -2.74 4.05 25.10
C SER A 482 -2.72 5.53 25.51
N LEU A 483 -3.20 6.39 24.62
CA LEU A 483 -3.43 7.81 24.86
C LEU A 483 -4.83 8.18 24.37
N SER A 484 -5.63 8.86 25.19
CA SER A 484 -6.93 9.38 24.78
C SER A 484 -6.79 10.28 23.54
N SER A 485 -7.72 10.16 22.59
CA SER A 485 -7.71 10.85 21.30
C SER A 485 -9.10 11.42 21.02
N PRO A 486 -9.22 12.62 20.40
CA PRO A 486 -8.15 13.60 20.15
C PRO A 486 -7.79 14.42 21.40
N GLY A 487 -6.65 15.10 21.39
CA GLY A 487 -6.29 16.16 22.33
C GLY A 487 -5.66 15.71 23.65
N GLY A 488 -5.39 14.41 23.84
CA GLY A 488 -4.62 13.82 24.94
C GLY A 488 -4.91 14.35 26.36
N GLY A 489 -5.70 13.61 27.16
CA GLY A 489 -5.99 13.96 28.57
C GLY A 489 -6.00 12.78 29.54
N GLY A 490 -5.54 11.60 29.11
CA GLY A 490 -5.61 10.35 29.87
C GLY A 490 -5.12 9.13 29.09
N SER A 491 -5.10 7.96 29.73
CA SER A 491 -4.60 6.70 29.14
C SER A 491 -5.32 5.47 29.64
N ASN A 492 -5.48 4.45 28.81
CA ASN A 492 -5.76 3.08 29.29
C ASN A 492 -4.44 2.29 29.32
N GLU A 493 -4.25 1.45 30.32
CA GLU A 493 -2.96 0.78 30.53
C GLU A 493 -3.10 -0.63 31.10
N LEU A 494 -2.36 -1.57 30.52
CA LEU A 494 -1.97 -2.83 31.13
C LEU A 494 -0.45 -2.81 31.36
N GLN A 495 -0.04 -2.93 32.61
CA GLN A 495 1.35 -2.93 33.01
C GLN A 495 1.65 -4.18 33.85
N ILE A 496 2.73 -4.86 33.51
CA ILE A 496 3.28 -6.01 34.25
C ILE A 496 4.68 -5.62 34.71
N GLU A 497 4.90 -5.59 36.02
CA GLU A 497 6.20 -5.36 36.67
C GLU A 497 6.77 -6.69 37.15
N ASP A 498 7.95 -7.05 36.65
CA ASP A 498 8.64 -8.32 36.93
C ASP A 498 9.80 -8.16 37.92
N ARG A 499 9.94 -6.99 38.57
CA ARG A 499 10.94 -6.78 39.61
C ARG A 499 10.66 -7.70 40.81
N LYS A 500 11.58 -8.62 41.06
CA LYS A 500 11.50 -9.58 42.16
C LYS A 500 11.20 -8.92 43.52
N GLY A 501 10.16 -9.39 44.20
CA GLY A 501 9.70 -8.87 45.50
C GLY A 501 8.85 -7.60 45.41
N ALA A 502 8.62 -7.09 44.20
CA ALA A 502 7.78 -5.94 43.90
C ALA A 502 6.92 -6.18 42.64
N GLU A 503 6.63 -7.44 42.34
CA GLU A 503 5.87 -7.85 41.17
C GLU A 503 4.46 -7.26 41.22
N ARG A 504 3.97 -6.76 40.10
CA ARG A 504 2.65 -6.10 40.05
C ARG A 504 2.03 -6.15 38.66
N ILE A 505 0.77 -6.55 38.60
CA ILE A 505 -0.10 -6.28 37.46
C ILE A 505 -0.93 -5.03 37.77
N TYR A 506 -0.83 -4.01 36.93
CA TYR A 506 -1.61 -2.77 37.03
C TYR A 506 -2.52 -2.64 35.81
N ILE A 507 -3.80 -2.45 36.08
CA ILE A 507 -4.85 -2.25 35.08
C ILE A 507 -5.45 -0.87 35.34
N HIS A 508 -5.39 0.00 34.34
CA HIS A 508 -5.97 1.34 34.40
C HIS A 508 -6.94 1.55 33.24
N ALA A 509 -8.16 1.95 33.57
CA ALA A 509 -9.15 2.44 32.63
C ALA A 509 -9.39 3.92 32.90
N GLN A 510 -9.20 4.77 31.89
CA GLN A 510 -9.37 6.22 32.04
C GLN A 510 -10.82 6.63 32.34
N ARG A 511 -11.79 5.79 31.94
CA ARG A 511 -13.22 6.08 32.08
C ARG A 511 -14.00 4.90 32.65
N ASN A 512 -14.39 3.96 31.78
CA ASN A 512 -15.19 2.79 32.17
C ASN A 512 -14.35 1.52 32.02
N LEU A 513 -14.48 0.59 32.96
CA LEU A 513 -13.98 -0.78 32.84
C LEU A 513 -15.18 -1.73 32.90
N GLU A 514 -15.40 -2.45 31.81
CA GLU A 514 -16.45 -3.47 31.71
C GLU A 514 -15.80 -4.86 31.62
N GLN A 515 -16.27 -5.80 32.42
CA GLN A 515 -15.81 -7.19 32.41
C GLN A 515 -17.01 -8.11 32.24
N VAL A 516 -17.03 -8.86 31.14
CA VAL A 516 -18.07 -9.86 30.85
C VAL A 516 -17.42 -11.23 30.80
N VAL A 517 -17.91 -12.15 31.63
CA VAL A 517 -17.44 -13.54 31.70
C VAL A 517 -18.60 -14.44 31.25
N GLY A 518 -18.39 -15.19 30.17
CA GLY A 518 -19.46 -16.00 29.55
C GLY A 518 -19.80 -17.28 30.30
N ASN A 519 -19.01 -17.65 31.30
CA ASN A 519 -19.24 -18.82 32.15
C ASN A 519 -18.81 -18.52 33.59
N ASP A 520 -17.67 -19.05 34.03
CA ASP A 520 -17.22 -18.96 35.43
C ASP A 520 -16.11 -17.93 35.63
N GLN A 521 -16.19 -17.17 36.73
CA GLN A 521 -15.11 -16.33 37.22
C GLN A 521 -14.58 -16.87 38.56
N ALA A 522 -13.29 -17.19 38.61
CA ALA A 522 -12.60 -17.56 39.86
C ALA A 522 -11.65 -16.44 40.28
N ARG A 523 -11.59 -16.16 41.59
CA ARG A 523 -10.67 -15.18 42.18
C ARG A 523 -10.08 -15.72 43.47
N GLN A 524 -8.75 -15.82 43.52
CA GLN A 524 -8.01 -16.20 44.72
C GLN A 524 -7.01 -15.09 45.04
N VAL A 525 -7.04 -14.61 46.28
CA VAL A 525 -6.13 -13.59 46.78
C VAL A 525 -5.36 -14.18 47.95
N GLY A 526 -4.04 -14.28 47.85
CA GLY A 526 -3.20 -14.94 48.86
C GLY A 526 -3.06 -14.19 50.18
N ARG A 527 -3.40 -12.89 50.19
CA ARG A 527 -3.34 -12.03 51.38
C ARG A 527 -4.56 -11.11 51.47
N ASP A 528 -4.40 -9.84 51.09
CA ASP A 528 -5.43 -8.81 51.28
C ASP A 528 -6.12 -8.46 49.96
N ASP A 529 -7.45 -8.38 49.99
CA ASP A 529 -8.25 -7.76 48.93
C ASP A 529 -8.79 -6.41 49.43
N ARG A 530 -8.44 -5.32 48.74
CA ARG A 530 -8.88 -3.96 49.10
C ARG A 530 -9.68 -3.37 47.95
N VAL A 531 -10.92 -3.00 48.24
CA VAL A 531 -11.84 -2.43 47.25
C VAL A 531 -12.32 -1.07 47.77
N LEU A 532 -11.99 0.00 47.04
CA LEU A 532 -12.48 1.35 47.29
C LEU A 532 -13.44 1.74 46.16
N ILE A 533 -14.65 2.14 46.52
CA ILE A 533 -15.68 2.57 45.56
C ILE A 533 -16.11 3.97 46.00
N GLY A 534 -15.84 4.97 45.18
CA GLY A 534 -16.18 6.37 45.49
C GLY A 534 -17.67 6.70 45.30
N GLY A 535 -18.41 5.84 44.60
CA GLY A 535 -19.85 5.95 44.40
C GLY A 535 -20.58 4.71 44.90
N ASN A 536 -21.53 4.21 44.11
CA ASN A 536 -22.39 3.09 44.52
C ASN A 536 -21.82 1.74 44.08
N ARG A 537 -21.99 0.72 44.93
CA ARG A 537 -21.79 -0.70 44.57
C ARG A 537 -23.16 -1.38 44.42
N TYR A 538 -23.44 -1.90 43.23
CA TYR A 538 -24.60 -2.74 42.97
C TYR A 538 -24.15 -4.19 42.76
N GLN A 539 -24.80 -5.14 43.43
CA GLN A 539 -24.54 -6.57 43.27
C GLN A 539 -25.85 -7.33 43.21
N GLN A 540 -26.07 -8.05 42.12
CA GLN A 540 -27.21 -8.94 41.95
C GLN A 540 -26.70 -10.36 41.76
N VAL A 541 -27.17 -11.27 42.61
CA VAL A 541 -26.91 -12.70 42.51
C VAL A 541 -28.26 -13.37 42.30
N GLN A 542 -28.43 -14.04 41.15
CA GLN A 542 -29.70 -14.68 40.80
C GLN A 542 -29.86 -16.05 41.47
N GLY A 543 -28.74 -16.75 41.68
CA GLY A 543 -28.68 -18.01 42.42
C GLY A 543 -28.36 -17.78 43.90
N GLU A 544 -27.55 -18.68 44.45
CA GLU A 544 -27.10 -18.60 45.84
C GLU A 544 -25.90 -17.66 46.00
N LEU A 545 -25.94 -16.81 47.02
CA LEU A 545 -24.75 -16.15 47.55
C LEU A 545 -24.32 -16.84 48.84
N HIS A 546 -23.27 -17.66 48.75
CA HIS A 546 -22.65 -18.29 49.91
C HIS A 546 -21.43 -17.49 50.36
N VAL A 547 -21.41 -17.05 51.63
CA VAL A 547 -20.27 -16.32 52.22
C VAL A 547 -19.89 -17.01 53.53
N SER A 548 -18.69 -17.59 53.56
CA SER A 548 -18.09 -18.17 54.77
C SER A 548 -16.94 -17.30 55.26
N VAL A 549 -16.97 -16.92 56.53
CA VAL A 549 -15.94 -16.12 57.19
C VAL A 549 -15.46 -16.91 58.40
N VAL A 550 -14.23 -17.41 58.35
CA VAL A 550 -13.62 -18.18 59.47
C VAL A 550 -13.24 -17.26 60.63
N GLY A 551 -12.78 -16.05 60.32
CA GLY A 551 -12.42 -15.03 61.29
C GLY A 551 -13.59 -14.15 61.71
N ALA A 552 -13.28 -12.97 62.24
CA ALA A 552 -14.29 -11.98 62.57
C ALA A 552 -14.81 -11.27 61.31
N ARG A 553 -16.12 -11.15 61.16
CA ARG A 553 -16.76 -10.20 60.25
C ARG A 553 -17.08 -8.91 61.02
N LYS A 554 -16.48 -7.79 60.61
CA LYS A 554 -16.77 -6.45 61.14
C LYS A 554 -17.43 -5.61 60.05
N THR A 555 -18.59 -5.06 60.34
CA THR A 555 -19.35 -4.17 59.44
C THR A 555 -19.67 -2.90 60.20
N GLU A 556 -19.35 -1.75 59.62
CA GLU A 556 -19.72 -0.43 60.15
C GLU A 556 -20.52 0.31 59.07
N LEU A 557 -21.69 0.82 59.45
CA LEU A 557 -22.58 1.58 58.59
C LEU A 557 -22.84 2.91 59.29
N GLN A 558 -22.61 4.02 58.58
CA GLN A 558 -22.78 5.37 59.11
C GLN A 558 -24.16 5.97 58.76
N ALA A 559 -25.00 5.19 58.10
CA ALA A 559 -26.34 5.54 57.65
C ALA A 559 -27.25 4.31 57.82
N ASP A 560 -28.40 4.32 57.15
CA ASP A 560 -29.42 3.28 57.32
C ASP A 560 -29.00 1.91 56.76
N ASP A 561 -29.35 0.84 57.48
CA ASP A 561 -29.32 -0.54 57.00
C ASP A 561 -30.75 -1.04 56.76
N TYR A 562 -31.06 -1.43 55.52
CA TYR A 562 -32.38 -1.95 55.14
C TYR A 562 -32.28 -3.41 54.70
N LEU A 563 -32.84 -4.30 55.51
CA LEU A 563 -32.93 -5.73 55.22
C LEU A 563 -34.39 -6.16 55.03
N ARG A 564 -34.70 -6.69 53.84
CA ARG A 564 -35.99 -7.33 53.55
C ARG A 564 -35.77 -8.78 53.10
N VAL A 565 -36.31 -9.72 53.89
CA VAL A 565 -36.32 -11.15 53.57
C VAL A 565 -37.75 -11.57 53.31
N THR A 566 -38.04 -12.06 52.10
CA THR A 566 -39.39 -12.55 51.72
C THR A 566 -39.63 -13.98 52.17
N GLY A 567 -38.57 -14.79 52.25
CA GLY A 567 -38.59 -16.14 52.81
C GLY A 567 -38.35 -16.14 54.32
N SER A 568 -37.60 -17.12 54.80
CA SER A 568 -37.18 -17.19 56.21
C SER A 568 -35.81 -16.57 56.43
N GLN A 569 -35.64 -15.95 57.60
CA GLN A 569 -34.32 -15.57 58.12
C GLN A 569 -34.03 -16.43 59.35
N HIS A 570 -32.92 -17.15 59.35
CA HIS A 570 -32.46 -17.93 60.48
C HIS A 570 -31.16 -17.32 61.01
N ILE A 571 -31.15 -16.89 62.27
CA ILE A 571 -29.97 -16.36 62.95
C ILE A 571 -29.68 -17.28 64.14
N HIS A 572 -28.55 -17.97 64.10
CA HIS A 572 -28.05 -18.76 65.22
C HIS A 572 -26.74 -18.16 65.72
N LEU A 573 -26.70 -17.76 66.98
CA LEU A 573 -25.53 -17.27 67.68
C LEU A 573 -25.12 -18.28 68.75
N GLY A 574 -23.90 -18.82 68.67
CA GLY A 574 -23.37 -19.72 69.71
C GLY A 574 -22.87 -18.99 70.97
N GLY A 575 -22.81 -17.66 70.93
CA GLY A 575 -22.40 -16.79 72.04
C GLY A 575 -23.45 -15.71 72.35
N HIS A 576 -23.02 -14.52 72.75
CA HIS A 576 -23.92 -13.42 73.08
C HIS A 576 -24.39 -12.65 71.82
N GLY A 577 -25.69 -12.40 71.73
CA GLY A 577 -26.28 -11.45 70.78
C GLY A 577 -26.76 -10.20 71.51
N VAL A 578 -26.41 -9.02 71.00
CA VAL A 578 -26.86 -7.73 71.54
C VAL A 578 -27.53 -6.95 70.41
N LEU A 579 -28.79 -6.57 70.61
CA LEU A 579 -29.51 -5.62 69.76
C LEU A 579 -29.77 -4.38 70.62
N HIS A 580 -29.19 -3.24 70.23
CA HIS A 580 -29.30 -1.97 70.94
C HIS A 580 -29.77 -0.89 69.97
N SER A 581 -30.73 -0.07 70.40
CA SER A 581 -31.23 1.11 69.68
C SER A 581 -31.29 2.27 70.68
N ASP A 582 -30.78 3.43 70.30
CA ASP A 582 -30.86 4.65 71.14
C ASP A 582 -32.26 5.29 71.12
N GLN A 583 -33.12 4.84 70.20
CA GLN A 583 -34.50 5.27 70.06
C GLN A 583 -35.44 4.08 70.29
N ASP A 584 -36.17 3.65 69.25
CA ASP A 584 -37.15 2.58 69.34
C ASP A 584 -36.60 1.26 68.78
N LEU A 585 -37.03 0.14 69.38
CA LEU A 585 -36.86 -1.22 68.86
C LEU A 585 -38.24 -1.91 68.87
N SER A 586 -38.78 -2.21 67.69
CA SER A 586 -40.10 -2.86 67.52
C SER A 586 -39.94 -4.27 66.95
N LEU A 587 -40.50 -5.27 67.65
CA LEU A 587 -40.59 -6.65 67.18
C LEU A 587 -42.07 -7.03 67.02
N GLN A 588 -42.49 -7.34 65.79
CA GLN A 588 -43.88 -7.66 65.46
C GLN A 588 -43.99 -8.96 64.67
N ALA A 589 -45.00 -9.77 64.98
CA ALA A 589 -45.33 -11.00 64.26
C ALA A 589 -46.84 -11.08 64.03
N GLY A 590 -47.26 -11.52 62.84
CA GLY A 590 -48.68 -11.55 62.46
C GLY A 590 -49.52 -12.63 63.17
N SER A 591 -48.88 -13.68 63.70
CA SER A 591 -49.54 -14.77 64.43
C SER A 591 -48.97 -14.92 65.84
N HIS A 592 -47.69 -15.26 65.95
CA HIS A 592 -47.05 -15.56 67.23
C HIS A 592 -45.66 -14.92 67.33
N LEU A 593 -45.41 -14.23 68.44
CA LEU A 593 -44.07 -13.85 68.89
C LEU A 593 -43.72 -14.74 70.08
N VAL A 594 -42.66 -15.54 69.96
CA VAL A 594 -42.18 -16.44 71.02
C VAL A 594 -40.80 -15.96 71.46
N LEU A 595 -40.70 -15.54 72.72
CA LEU A 595 -39.43 -15.25 73.40
C LEU A 595 -39.26 -16.31 74.49
N SER A 596 -38.20 -17.11 74.39
CA SER A 596 -37.91 -18.18 75.36
C SER A 596 -36.48 -18.04 75.88
N ALA A 597 -36.33 -18.25 77.19
CA ALA A 597 -35.05 -18.30 77.89
C ALA A 597 -35.11 -19.45 78.91
N SER A 598 -34.00 -20.16 79.12
CA SER A 598 -33.97 -21.30 80.05
C SER A 598 -33.91 -20.90 81.52
N SER A 599 -33.25 -19.78 81.82
CA SER A 599 -33.08 -19.29 83.20
C SER A 599 -34.06 -18.17 83.55
N SER A 600 -34.07 -17.10 82.76
CA SER A 600 -34.89 -15.92 83.05
C SER A 600 -35.12 -15.03 81.83
N LEU A 601 -36.33 -14.50 81.70
CA LEU A 601 -36.65 -13.38 80.82
C LEU A 601 -36.91 -12.13 81.68
N THR A 602 -36.15 -11.04 81.47
CA THR A 602 -36.29 -9.79 82.25
C THR A 602 -36.64 -8.63 81.32
N LEU A 603 -37.71 -7.91 81.64
CA LEU A 603 -38.10 -6.65 81.01
C LEU A 603 -37.89 -5.53 82.03
N ARG A 604 -37.12 -4.50 81.70
CA ARG A 604 -36.78 -3.42 82.64
C ARG A 604 -37.08 -2.06 82.03
N VAL A 605 -37.72 -1.17 82.79
CA VAL A 605 -38.00 0.22 82.40
C VAL A 605 -37.77 1.12 83.62
N GLY A 606 -36.92 2.15 83.51
CA GLY A 606 -36.79 3.21 84.52
C GLY A 606 -36.57 2.71 85.98
N GLY A 607 -35.77 1.67 86.18
CA GLY A 607 -35.50 1.09 87.50
C GLY A 607 -36.50 0.01 87.95
N GLN A 608 -37.66 -0.11 87.30
CA GLN A 608 -38.67 -1.15 87.52
C GLN A 608 -38.43 -2.36 86.60
N PHE A 609 -38.89 -3.54 87.00
CA PHE A 609 -38.73 -4.77 86.20
C PHE A 609 -39.92 -5.74 86.30
N LEU A 610 -40.07 -6.54 85.24
CA LEU A 610 -40.85 -7.76 85.18
C LEU A 610 -39.91 -8.92 84.81
N MET A 611 -39.78 -9.90 85.69
CA MET A 611 -38.88 -11.04 85.52
C MET A 611 -39.65 -12.35 85.57
N ILE A 612 -39.51 -13.14 84.50
CA ILE A 612 -40.10 -14.48 84.36
C ILE A 612 -38.98 -15.49 84.54
N THR A 613 -39.14 -16.41 85.48
CA THR A 613 -38.21 -17.52 85.79
C THR A 613 -38.95 -18.85 85.76
N ASP A 614 -38.23 -19.95 85.96
CA ASP A 614 -38.82 -21.28 86.19
C ASP A 614 -39.68 -21.35 87.47
N ALA A 615 -39.43 -20.48 88.44
CA ALA A 615 -40.18 -20.37 89.69
C ALA A 615 -41.45 -19.50 89.60
N GLY A 616 -41.64 -18.72 88.53
CA GLY A 616 -42.82 -17.87 88.31
C GLY A 616 -42.52 -16.46 87.79
N ILE A 617 -43.55 -15.62 87.79
CA ILE A 617 -43.51 -14.21 87.33
C ILE A 617 -43.37 -13.30 88.55
N THR A 618 -42.31 -12.49 88.58
CA THR A 618 -42.01 -11.52 89.64
C THR A 618 -41.98 -10.11 89.07
N SER A 619 -42.55 -9.14 89.79
CA SER A 619 -42.63 -7.73 89.39
C SER A 619 -42.19 -6.84 90.55
N SER A 620 -41.47 -5.74 90.27
CA SER A 620 -41.06 -4.77 91.29
C SER A 620 -42.18 -3.84 91.77
N VAL A 621 -43.30 -3.82 91.06
CA VAL A 621 -44.54 -3.07 91.37
C VAL A 621 -45.79 -3.92 91.08
N PRO A 622 -46.95 -3.63 91.69
CA PRO A 622 -48.23 -4.28 91.34
C PRO A 622 -48.56 -4.14 89.85
N ILE A 623 -49.15 -5.19 89.25
CA ILE A 623 -49.60 -5.18 87.84
C ILE A 623 -51.05 -4.70 87.80
N ASP A 624 -51.28 -3.48 87.33
CA ASP A 624 -52.61 -2.90 87.20
C ASP A 624 -53.29 -3.28 85.87
N GLN A 625 -54.61 -3.52 85.90
CA GLN A 625 -55.42 -3.73 84.70
C GLN A 625 -55.94 -2.38 84.17
N GLY A 626 -55.25 -1.83 83.17
CA GLY A 626 -55.66 -0.61 82.47
C GLY A 626 -54.46 0.18 81.91
N GLY A 627 -54.59 0.69 80.68
CA GLY A 627 -53.54 1.45 79.99
C GLY A 627 -53.71 1.39 78.47
N ALA A 628 -53.33 2.45 77.77
CA ALA A 628 -53.29 2.46 76.31
C ALA A 628 -51.88 2.12 75.82
N PRO A 629 -51.71 1.23 74.83
CA PRO A 629 -50.41 0.92 74.27
C PRO A 629 -49.82 2.17 73.59
N THR A 630 -48.54 2.42 73.80
CA THR A 630 -47.81 3.44 73.03
C THR A 630 -47.69 2.93 71.59
N ALA A 631 -48.24 3.66 70.63
CA ALA A 631 -48.11 3.31 69.23
C ALA A 631 -46.63 3.42 68.81
N GLY A 632 -46.02 2.30 68.39
CA GLY A 632 -44.68 2.32 67.84
C GLY A 632 -44.63 3.18 66.57
N ALA A 633 -43.50 3.86 66.33
CA ALA A 633 -43.32 4.71 65.16
C ALA A 633 -43.57 3.92 63.85
N ALA A 634 -44.38 4.48 62.96
CA ALA A 634 -44.62 3.92 61.63
C ALA A 634 -43.40 4.19 60.73
N LEU A 635 -42.73 3.12 60.28
CA LEU A 635 -41.60 3.23 59.35
C LEU A 635 -42.10 3.58 57.93
N LEU A 636 -41.72 4.76 57.43
CA LEU A 636 -41.84 5.11 56.02
C LEU A 636 -40.80 4.32 55.21
N GLN A 637 -41.24 3.30 54.47
CA GLN A 637 -40.37 2.43 53.68
C GLN A 637 -40.11 3.02 52.29
N GLY A 638 -38.89 3.47 52.02
CA GLY A 638 -38.36 3.59 50.66
C GLY A 638 -37.71 2.27 50.25
N LEU A 639 -38.19 1.62 49.18
CA LEU A 639 -37.45 0.49 48.60
C LEU A 639 -36.13 0.97 48.01
N PRO A 640 -35.05 0.16 48.05
CA PRO A 640 -33.83 0.47 47.34
C PRO A 640 -34.12 0.58 45.84
N GLN A 641 -33.81 1.76 45.27
CA GLN A 641 -33.96 2.06 43.84
C GLN A 641 -32.84 1.37 43.05
N ARG A 642 -33.16 0.78 41.91
CA ARG A 642 -32.16 0.29 40.96
C ARG A 642 -31.45 1.49 40.30
N PRO A 643 -30.19 1.35 39.86
CA PRO A 643 -29.51 2.41 39.12
C PRO A 643 -30.32 2.82 37.87
N GLY A 644 -30.68 4.10 37.78
CA GLY A 644 -31.48 4.66 36.68
C GLY A 644 -33.01 4.54 36.83
N GLU A 645 -33.49 3.87 37.88
CA GLU A 645 -34.93 3.74 38.17
C GLU A 645 -35.47 5.07 38.70
N THR A 646 -36.46 5.63 38.02
CA THR A 646 -37.18 6.83 38.45
C THR A 646 -38.10 6.49 39.64
N ALA A 647 -38.47 7.50 40.43
CA ALA A 647 -39.40 7.32 41.56
C ALA A 647 -40.76 6.71 41.14
N GLN A 648 -41.17 6.93 39.89
CA GLN A 648 -42.39 6.37 39.29
C GLN A 648 -42.25 4.89 38.93
N GLU A 649 -41.08 4.44 38.46
CA GLU A 649 -40.81 3.04 38.16
C GLU A 649 -40.71 2.20 39.44
N ALA A 650 -40.07 2.76 40.48
CA ALA A 650 -40.06 2.18 41.82
C ALA A 650 -41.48 2.02 42.40
N ALA A 651 -42.36 3.01 42.17
CA ALA A 651 -43.77 2.97 42.56
C ALA A 651 -44.61 1.98 41.73
N GLY A 652 -44.34 1.84 40.43
CA GLY A 652 -45.00 0.85 39.56
C GLY A 652 -44.71 -0.59 39.99
N ARG A 653 -43.47 -0.86 40.43
CA ARG A 653 -43.10 -2.15 41.01
C ARG A 653 -43.83 -2.45 42.32
N LEU A 654 -44.15 -1.41 43.09
CA LEU A 654 -44.93 -1.49 44.32
C LEU A 654 -46.37 -1.97 44.07
N MET A 655 -46.98 -1.55 42.96
CA MET A 655 -48.35 -1.94 42.59
C MET A 655 -48.44 -3.37 42.03
N ALA A 656 -47.40 -3.86 41.37
CA ALA A 656 -47.35 -5.22 40.83
C ALA A 656 -47.15 -6.33 41.90
N LEU A 657 -46.80 -5.96 43.14
CA LEU A 657 -46.54 -6.89 44.26
C LEU A 657 -47.71 -7.04 45.24
N ARG A 658 -48.89 -6.44 44.95
CA ARG A 658 -50.09 -6.66 45.78
C ARG A 658 -50.82 -7.95 45.35
N PRO A 659 -51.09 -8.91 46.26
CA PRO A 659 -52.07 -9.96 45.98
C PRO A 659 -53.50 -9.34 45.95
N PRO A 660 -54.44 -9.89 45.17
CA PRO A 660 -55.80 -9.37 45.14
C PRO A 660 -56.49 -9.59 46.49
N VAL A 661 -57.12 -8.54 47.01
CA VAL A 661 -57.97 -8.60 48.21
C VAL A 661 -59.28 -9.28 47.80
N VAL A 662 -59.53 -10.47 48.34
CA VAL A 662 -60.83 -11.15 48.25
C VAL A 662 -61.74 -10.59 49.35
N SER A 663 -62.78 -9.85 48.97
CA SER A 663 -63.91 -9.53 49.86
C SER A 663 -65.07 -10.48 49.56
N VAL A 664 -65.53 -11.22 50.57
CA VAL A 664 -66.67 -12.15 50.49
C VAL A 664 -67.97 -11.41 50.80
N ALA A 665 -68.98 -11.55 49.94
CA ALA A 665 -70.40 -11.35 50.21
C ALA A 665 -71.24 -12.23 49.23
N PRO A 666 -72.48 -12.63 49.58
CA PRO A 666 -73.03 -13.96 49.27
C PRO A 666 -73.69 -14.09 47.88
N SER A 667 -73.80 -15.35 47.45
CA SER A 667 -74.40 -15.86 46.19
C SER A 667 -75.86 -15.45 45.97
N PRO A 668 -76.31 -15.41 44.70
CA PRO A 668 -77.13 -16.54 44.25
C PRO A 668 -76.89 -17.03 42.79
N GLU A 669 -77.13 -18.33 42.67
CA GLU A 669 -77.69 -19.09 41.53
C GLU A 669 -76.86 -19.41 40.27
N GLU A 670 -76.95 -20.71 39.96
CA GLU A 670 -76.26 -21.48 38.94
C GLU A 670 -76.70 -21.10 37.52
N ARG A 671 -75.72 -20.80 36.65
CA ARG A 671 -75.82 -21.04 35.22
C ARG A 671 -74.50 -21.55 34.69
N THR A 672 -74.47 -22.83 34.30
CA THR A 672 -73.39 -23.41 33.52
C THR A 672 -73.45 -22.88 32.08
N PRO A 673 -72.33 -22.41 31.48
CA PRO A 673 -72.25 -22.25 30.04
C PRO A 673 -71.54 -23.45 29.41
N VAL A 674 -72.26 -24.03 28.47
CA VAL A 674 -71.85 -25.06 27.52
C VAL A 674 -70.66 -24.57 26.68
N VAL A 675 -69.57 -25.33 26.65
CA VAL A 675 -68.47 -25.11 25.70
C VAL A 675 -68.94 -25.54 24.32
N CYS A 676 -68.87 -24.66 23.32
CA CYS A 676 -69.31 -25.00 21.97
C CYS A 676 -68.31 -25.93 21.27
N GLU A 677 -68.84 -26.84 20.47
CA GLU A 677 -68.11 -27.93 19.81
C GLU A 677 -67.01 -27.43 18.84
N ALA A 678 -67.16 -26.20 18.33
CA ALA A 678 -66.15 -25.54 17.50
C ALA A 678 -64.86 -25.17 18.29
N CYS A 679 -64.97 -24.86 19.59
CA CYS A 679 -63.81 -24.61 20.45
C CYS A 679 -63.06 -25.91 20.77
N LEU A 680 -63.77 -27.03 20.89
CA LEU A 680 -63.18 -28.34 21.14
C LEU A 680 -62.42 -28.88 19.91
N GLN A 681 -62.91 -28.62 18.69
CA GLN A 681 -62.21 -29.01 17.46
C GLN A 681 -60.97 -28.16 17.17
N ARG A 682 -60.98 -26.86 17.50
CA ARG A 682 -59.78 -26.01 17.39
C ARG A 682 -58.67 -26.42 18.35
N ALA A 683 -59.01 -26.87 19.56
CA ALA A 683 -58.04 -27.37 20.53
C ALA A 683 -57.38 -28.69 20.07
N LYS A 684 -58.12 -29.58 19.38
CA LYS A 684 -57.56 -30.82 18.83
C LYS A 684 -56.66 -30.59 17.62
N ALA A 685 -57.01 -29.68 16.71
CA ALA A 685 -56.18 -29.35 15.54
C ALA A 685 -54.83 -28.70 15.92
N HIS A 686 -54.78 -27.96 17.03
CA HIS A 686 -53.55 -27.33 17.51
C HIS A 686 -52.58 -28.29 18.22
N ALA A 687 -53.08 -29.43 18.70
CA ALA A 687 -52.28 -30.45 19.39
C ALA A 687 -51.62 -31.45 18.42
N GLU A 688 -52.15 -31.63 17.21
CA GLU A 688 -51.56 -32.52 16.19
C GLU A 688 -50.42 -31.86 15.37
N LEU A 689 -50.36 -30.53 15.34
CA LEU A 689 -49.31 -29.77 14.64
C LEU A 689 -48.01 -29.58 15.45
N SER A 690 -47.99 -29.93 16.74
CA SER A 690 -46.82 -29.78 17.61
C SER A 690 -45.97 -31.05 17.77
N ILE A 691 -46.30 -32.14 17.07
CA ILE A 691 -45.53 -33.42 17.11
C ILE A 691 -44.68 -33.64 15.83
N ALA A 692 -44.75 -32.74 14.85
CA ALA A 692 -43.91 -32.80 13.65
C ALA A 692 -43.04 -31.53 13.49
N ARG A 693 -42.04 -31.38 14.35
CA ARG A 693 -40.83 -30.58 14.09
C ARG A 693 -39.68 -30.99 15.00
#